data_AF-A0A8B6GCK8-F1
#
_entry.id   AF-A0A8B6GCK8-F1
#
_cell.length_a   1.000
_cell.length_b   1.000
_cell.length_c   1.000
_cell.angle_alpha   90.00
_cell.angle_beta   90.00
_cell.angle_gamma   90.00
#
_symmetry.space_group_name_H-M   'P 1'
#
loop_
_entity.id
_entity.type
_entity.pdbx_description
1 polymer ?
#
loop_
_entity_poly.entity_id
_entity_poly.type
_entity_poly.pdbx_seq_one_letter_code
_entity_poly.pdbx_strand_id
1 'polypeptide(L)'
;MNRNSRNQDNSEEVNSYGIKKTTYWKIYGVKRFPYRGKRLLQCFESDPREEYLYEQLVTTVGTEIDIRKRQRLFIIKDMIFNAYQPNYTRIASGSLAEGLNLPGSDVDIMYVNNHYDVIRSVSNIKHPIHRRTLVMETDIDHPGFTKLRFRAVEVNAHCRCHPGICTGKRLYLSRTKFLDEYKNLTYTSPLSMHGPCLSNQTNSVDIAFCLRCKYLPQNALPWGFRRRLQWPPDCVIDSIIQYGCLLVPIGPKTKPDDHLLWRLSFSVAEKKLVHSFNFTQFLCYGLLKLMLKRIVNTHDVVKDLLCSYFLKTSLFWISEEVDIETFQLSKVYYCFTLCLDKIISWVTTCYCPNYFIPEHNMFLGKINHRNNKILLCVLESIKSGGITGLTNNIFAPNKENHCLSRTYNESSFILLDFLVYRVIDLPGSMTTFSIGITKYLKGLVLADSLLKSETSTFIINFCKYLIASISKYIAQRLPTPNTRGETNSIRKCYHKLIQKSIKSDAVSGWLLYASYYYVTRQYNATLKLTDYILSKCSPDMIFLNTIVKTDSVITFYKHNVHTSMTLNEKMTIFTVDNVNYLYNSSLIPEELQLEVENHKIDIPPVFMSYCLRFLCYHHLGDISNRRQALRDLYLTVNNGQFITPTSHSDSLTILGVCNEISGYKDAAYDCYVKSLEVFKSKCRTAEIRKLKLFDI
;
A
#
# COMPACT_ATOMS: atom_id res chain seq x y z
N MET A 1 53.76 39.52 22.02
CA MET A 1 52.67 40.52 21.98
C MET A 1 51.59 40.02 21.02
N ASN A 2 50.37 39.77 21.55
CA ASN A 2 49.02 39.82 20.96
C ASN A 2 48.83 39.67 19.42
N ARG A 3 47.83 38.98 18.86
CA ARG A 3 46.59 38.35 19.35
C ARG A 3 45.92 37.56 18.18
N ASN A 4 45.15 36.54 18.54
CA ASN A 4 43.97 35.95 17.85
C ASN A 4 44.16 34.92 16.73
N SER A 5 44.30 33.66 17.16
CA SER A 5 43.79 32.46 16.50
C SER A 5 42.31 32.21 16.90
N ARG A 6 41.42 31.97 15.93
CA ARG A 6 40.15 31.25 16.14
C ARG A 6 40.05 30.13 15.11
N ASN A 7 40.41 28.92 15.55
CA ASN A 7 39.91 27.68 14.95
C ASN A 7 38.46 27.50 15.41
N GLN A 8 37.54 27.32 14.47
CA GLN A 8 36.20 26.79 14.76
C GLN A 8 36.24 25.28 14.49
N ASP A 9 36.15 24.51 15.59
CA ASP A 9 35.90 23.08 15.59
C ASP A 9 34.53 22.78 14.95
N ASN A 10 34.53 22.01 13.85
CA ASN A 10 33.36 21.31 13.34
C ASN A 10 33.21 19.98 14.09
N SER A 11 32.66 20.02 15.30
CA SER A 11 32.19 18.82 15.98
C SER A 11 30.80 18.44 15.41
N GLU A 12 30.75 17.46 14.52
CA GLU A 12 29.51 16.80 14.10
C GLU A 12 28.89 16.05 15.29
N GLU A 13 27.77 16.53 15.83
CA GLU A 13 27.04 15.84 16.90
C GLU A 13 26.47 14.50 16.41
N VAL A 14 27.12 13.41 16.83
CA VAL A 14 26.63 12.04 16.80
C VAL A 14 25.73 11.84 18.02
N ASN A 15 24.46 11.45 17.84
CA ASN A 15 23.64 11.04 18.98
C ASN A 15 24.12 9.69 19.55
N SER A 16 23.73 9.37 20.78
CA SER A 16 24.14 8.17 21.53
C SER A 16 23.82 6.81 20.88
N TYR A 17 23.27 6.80 19.66
CA TYR A 17 22.97 5.60 18.88
C TYR A 17 23.73 5.54 17.53
N GLY A 18 24.68 6.44 17.27
CA GLY A 18 25.60 6.34 16.12
C GLY A 18 24.95 6.55 14.75
N ILE A 19 23.82 7.29 14.66
CA ILE A 19 23.07 7.47 13.41
C ILE A 19 23.45 8.80 12.74
N LYS A 20 24.09 8.73 11.56
CA LYS A 20 24.33 9.90 10.68
C LYS A 20 23.01 10.45 10.11
N LYS A 21 22.81 11.77 10.19
CA LYS A 21 21.53 12.49 10.00
C LYS A 21 21.07 12.68 8.53
N THR A 22 21.71 12.09 7.50
CA THR A 22 21.69 12.70 6.15
C THR A 22 21.19 11.88 4.94
N THR A 23 20.60 10.68 5.08
CA THR A 23 20.24 9.89 3.87
C THR A 23 18.77 9.93 3.43
N TYR A 24 17.83 10.32 4.29
CA TYR A 24 16.39 10.18 3.96
C TYR A 24 15.79 11.33 3.13
N TRP A 25 16.39 12.52 3.15
CA TRP A 25 15.86 13.71 2.49
C TRP A 25 16.08 13.73 0.96
N LYS A 26 17.07 12.99 0.44
CA LYS A 26 17.44 13.01 -0.99
C LYS A 26 16.50 12.18 -1.89
N ILE A 27 15.79 11.19 -1.37
CA ILE A 27 14.93 10.32 -2.20
C ILE A 27 13.56 10.97 -2.49
N TYR A 28 13.06 11.80 -1.57
CA TYR A 28 11.69 12.34 -1.63
C TYR A 28 11.58 13.84 -1.95
N GLY A 29 12.68 14.58 -2.09
CA GLY A 29 12.68 15.90 -2.73
C GLY A 29 11.64 16.91 -2.20
N VAL A 30 11.30 16.89 -0.91
CA VAL A 30 10.30 17.79 -0.35
C VAL A 30 10.98 19.09 0.08
N LYS A 31 11.09 20.07 -0.82
CA LYS A 31 11.28 21.48 -0.42
C LYS A 31 9.91 22.11 -0.16
N ARG A 32 9.82 22.90 0.91
CA ARG A 32 8.65 23.71 1.27
C ARG A 32 8.34 24.67 0.12
N PHE A 33 7.13 24.60 -0.44
CA PHE A 33 6.58 25.65 -1.28
C PHE A 33 5.71 26.58 -0.41
N PRO A 34 5.87 27.92 -0.49
CA PRO A 34 5.08 28.85 0.29
C PRO A 34 3.63 28.87 -0.20
N TYR A 35 2.70 28.68 0.74
CA TYR A 35 1.25 28.67 0.52
C TYR A 35 0.72 30.10 0.36
N ARG A 36 -0.01 30.37 -0.73
CA ARG A 36 -0.86 31.56 -0.87
C ARG A 36 -2.32 31.13 -1.02
N GLY A 37 -2.97 30.90 0.11
CA GLY A 37 -4.43 30.80 0.16
C GLY A 37 -5.05 32.19 0.36
N LYS A 38 -5.46 32.85 -0.72
CA LYS A 38 -6.44 33.95 -0.69
C LYS A 38 -7.34 33.86 -1.93
N ARG A 39 -8.65 33.88 -1.69
CA ARG A 39 -9.83 34.00 -2.59
C ARG A 39 -9.59 33.76 -4.09
N LEU A 40 -9.94 32.55 -4.56
CA LEU A 40 -9.84 32.08 -5.96
C LEU A 40 -11.09 32.37 -6.83
N LEU A 41 -12.10 33.07 -6.31
CA LEU A 41 -13.31 33.44 -7.06
C LEU A 41 -13.15 34.67 -7.98
N GLN A 42 -11.94 35.24 -8.06
CA GLN A 42 -11.62 36.35 -8.98
C GLN A 42 -10.88 35.89 -10.26
N CYS A 43 -10.72 34.58 -10.49
CA CYS A 43 -10.01 34.05 -11.67
C CYS A 43 -10.91 33.75 -12.88
N PHE A 44 -12.23 33.89 -12.76
CA PHE A 44 -13.18 33.65 -13.85
C PHE A 44 -13.86 34.98 -14.21
N GLU A 45 -13.32 35.69 -15.19
CA GLU A 45 -14.06 36.76 -15.89
C GLU A 45 -14.82 36.22 -17.13
N SER A 46 -14.92 34.89 -17.33
CA SER A 46 -15.30 34.31 -18.63
C SER A 46 -15.82 32.85 -18.57
N ASP A 47 -16.93 32.59 -19.30
CA ASP A 47 -17.65 31.33 -19.60
C ASP A 47 -18.22 30.49 -18.42
N PRO A 48 -19.55 30.56 -18.15
CA PRO A 48 -20.22 29.75 -17.12
C PRO A 48 -20.03 28.23 -17.23
N ARG A 49 -19.72 27.72 -18.43
CA ARG A 49 -19.52 26.28 -18.66
C ARG A 49 -18.19 25.79 -18.11
N GLU A 50 -17.15 26.62 -18.17
CA GLU A 50 -15.83 26.33 -17.60
C GLU A 50 -15.89 26.35 -16.07
N GLU A 51 -16.61 27.33 -15.51
CA GLU A 51 -16.87 27.41 -14.07
C GLU A 51 -17.61 26.15 -13.59
N TYR A 52 -18.69 25.75 -14.26
CA TYR A 52 -19.42 24.52 -13.94
C TYR A 52 -18.51 23.27 -14.01
N LEU A 53 -17.71 23.12 -15.08
CA LEU A 53 -16.76 22.02 -15.20
C LEU A 53 -15.76 22.01 -14.02
N TYR A 54 -15.22 23.17 -13.68
CA TYR A 54 -14.29 23.32 -12.57
C TYR A 54 -14.92 22.90 -11.24
N GLU A 55 -16.13 23.38 -10.92
CA GLU A 55 -16.85 23.02 -9.69
C GLU A 55 -17.11 21.51 -9.60
N GLN A 56 -17.56 20.90 -10.69
CA GLN A 56 -17.78 19.45 -10.76
C GLN A 56 -16.47 18.67 -10.58
N LEU A 57 -15.38 19.15 -11.18
CA LEU A 57 -14.06 18.54 -11.03
C LEU A 57 -13.52 18.70 -9.60
N VAL A 58 -13.68 19.85 -8.95
CA VAL A 58 -13.25 20.03 -7.54
C VAL A 58 -14.07 19.12 -6.62
N THR A 59 -15.38 19.00 -6.86
CA THR A 59 -16.25 18.08 -6.10
C THR A 59 -15.83 16.61 -6.28
N THR A 60 -15.49 16.24 -7.51
CA THR A 60 -15.13 14.86 -7.89
C THR A 60 -13.69 14.48 -7.51
N VAL A 61 -12.74 15.30 -7.93
CA VAL A 61 -11.30 15.06 -7.81
C VAL A 61 -10.80 15.48 -6.44
N GLY A 62 -11.39 16.52 -5.84
CA GLY A 62 -10.96 17.14 -4.59
C GLY A 62 -10.13 18.40 -4.79
N THR A 63 -9.98 19.17 -3.72
CA THR A 63 -9.14 20.38 -3.71
C THR A 63 -7.65 20.04 -3.81
N GLU A 64 -6.80 21.04 -4.10
CA GLU A 64 -5.35 20.86 -4.05
C GLU A 64 -4.89 20.34 -2.68
N ILE A 65 -5.50 20.83 -1.58
CA ILE A 65 -5.21 20.38 -0.23
C ILE A 65 -5.54 18.89 -0.06
N ASP A 66 -6.67 18.44 -0.58
CA ASP A 66 -7.08 17.03 -0.51
C ASP A 66 -6.12 16.14 -1.32
N ILE A 67 -5.73 16.57 -2.52
CA ILE A 67 -4.72 15.87 -3.33
C ILE A 67 -3.41 15.71 -2.55
N ARG A 68 -2.89 16.79 -1.97
CA ARG A 68 -1.64 16.78 -1.20
C ARG A 68 -1.73 15.89 0.03
N LYS A 69 -2.86 15.92 0.77
CA LYS A 69 -3.09 15.02 1.91
C LYS A 69 -3.06 13.55 1.47
N ARG A 70 -3.76 13.19 0.39
CA ARG A 70 -3.81 11.82 -0.15
C ARG A 70 -2.41 11.34 -0.56
N GLN A 71 -1.66 12.14 -1.31
CA GLN A 71 -0.26 11.84 -1.66
C GLN A 71 0.62 11.61 -0.42
N ARG A 72 0.45 12.46 0.60
CA ARG A 72 1.23 12.42 1.85
C ARG A 72 1.00 11.15 2.65
N LEU A 73 -0.23 10.62 2.69
CA LEU A 73 -0.56 9.36 3.37
C LEU A 73 0.30 8.20 2.86
N PHE A 74 0.32 7.99 1.54
CA PHE A 74 1.11 6.93 0.91
C PHE A 74 2.62 7.14 1.08
N ILE A 75 3.11 8.38 0.94
CA ILE A 75 4.53 8.70 1.15
C ILE A 75 4.95 8.32 2.57
N ILE A 76 4.21 8.74 3.60
CA ILE A 76 4.56 8.46 5.00
C ILE A 76 4.49 6.96 5.29
N LYS A 77 3.44 6.29 4.81
CA LYS A 77 3.27 4.84 4.98
C LYS A 77 4.44 4.07 4.36
N ASP A 78 4.90 4.45 3.16
CA ASP A 78 6.08 3.86 2.50
C ASP A 78 7.40 4.19 3.20
N MET A 79 7.61 5.45 3.59
CA MET A 79 8.82 5.87 4.31
C MET A 79 9.01 5.05 5.61
N ILE A 80 7.95 4.92 6.40
CA ILE A 80 7.96 4.15 7.64
C ILE A 80 8.19 2.68 7.35
N PHE A 81 7.48 2.10 6.37
CA PHE A 81 7.70 0.70 5.97
C PHE A 81 9.15 0.42 5.59
N ASN A 82 9.70 1.25 4.71
CA ASN A 82 11.07 1.13 4.20
C ASN A 82 12.14 1.37 5.28
N ALA A 83 11.81 2.07 6.37
CA ALA A 83 12.74 2.28 7.48
C ALA A 83 12.99 1.01 8.31
N TYR A 84 12.01 0.11 8.42
CA TYR A 84 12.14 -1.15 9.15
C TYR A 84 12.29 -2.39 8.24
N GLN A 85 12.23 -2.23 6.91
CA GLN A 85 12.33 -3.33 5.96
C GLN A 85 13.57 -3.22 5.08
N PRO A 86 14.61 -4.02 5.34
CA PRO A 86 15.84 -3.95 4.54
C PRO A 86 15.75 -4.75 3.24
N ASN A 87 14.98 -5.85 3.25
CA ASN A 87 14.96 -6.83 2.16
C ASN A 87 14.15 -6.35 0.95
N TYR A 88 13.17 -5.48 1.19
CA TYR A 88 12.30 -4.96 0.17
C TYR A 88 12.08 -3.47 0.38
N THR A 89 11.97 -2.74 -0.72
CA THR A 89 11.49 -1.36 -0.71
C THR A 89 10.10 -1.32 -1.31
N ARG A 90 9.11 -0.88 -0.53
CA ARG A 90 7.74 -0.66 -0.99
C ARG A 90 7.60 0.73 -1.60
N ILE A 91 6.89 0.77 -2.72
CA ILE A 91 6.58 1.97 -3.47
C ILE A 91 5.11 1.87 -3.88
N ALA A 92 4.24 2.61 -3.20
CA ALA A 92 2.88 2.83 -3.65
C ALA A 92 2.90 3.75 -4.89
N SER A 93 2.21 3.36 -5.94
CA SER A 93 2.10 4.12 -7.18
C SER A 93 0.64 4.18 -7.65
N GLY A 94 0.42 4.59 -8.90
CA GLY A 94 -0.91 4.64 -9.50
C GLY A 94 -1.83 5.69 -8.89
N SER A 95 -3.11 5.61 -9.25
CA SER A 95 -4.09 6.68 -9.07
C SER A 95 -4.16 7.20 -7.64
N LEU A 96 -4.29 6.30 -6.66
CA LEU A 96 -4.48 6.67 -5.25
C LEU A 96 -3.23 7.32 -4.66
N ALA A 97 -2.03 6.76 -4.92
CA ALA A 97 -0.78 7.29 -4.40
C ALA A 97 -0.31 8.56 -5.13
N GLU A 98 -0.80 8.78 -6.36
CA GLU A 98 -0.68 10.03 -7.10
C GLU A 98 -1.65 11.11 -6.59
N GLY A 99 -2.65 10.74 -5.79
CA GLY A 99 -3.59 11.67 -5.15
C GLY A 99 -4.96 11.75 -5.82
N LEU A 100 -5.27 10.86 -6.76
CA LEU A 100 -6.54 10.82 -7.48
C LEU A 100 -7.39 9.64 -6.96
N ASN A 101 -8.34 9.95 -6.07
CA ASN A 101 -9.25 8.98 -5.47
C ASN A 101 -10.61 8.98 -6.19
N LEU A 102 -10.69 8.33 -7.35
CA LEU A 102 -11.95 8.15 -8.08
C LEU A 102 -12.60 6.81 -7.71
N PRO A 103 -13.94 6.69 -7.77
CA PRO A 103 -14.61 5.42 -7.51
C PRO A 103 -14.04 4.27 -8.36
N GLY A 104 -13.85 3.10 -7.76
CA GLY A 104 -13.25 1.94 -8.42
C GLY A 104 -11.72 2.03 -8.61
N SER A 105 -11.04 3.02 -8.03
CA SER A 105 -9.58 3.03 -7.98
C SER A 105 -9.06 1.90 -7.08
N ASP A 106 -8.12 1.15 -7.63
CA ASP A 106 -7.33 0.11 -7.00
C ASP A 106 -6.07 0.68 -6.32
N VAL A 107 -5.44 -0.13 -5.49
CA VAL A 107 -4.15 0.18 -4.86
C VAL A 107 -3.02 -0.50 -5.61
N ASP A 108 -2.14 0.28 -6.24
CA ASP A 108 -0.92 -0.24 -6.85
C ASP A 108 0.27 -0.18 -5.87
N ILE A 109 0.86 -1.33 -5.56
CA ILE A 109 2.07 -1.44 -4.74
C ILE A 109 3.17 -2.15 -5.52
N MET A 110 4.35 -1.54 -5.56
CA MET A 110 5.55 -2.19 -6.05
C MET A 110 6.47 -2.59 -4.88
N TYR A 111 6.94 -3.83 -4.85
CA TYR A 111 8.00 -4.29 -3.95
C TYR A 111 9.29 -4.49 -4.75
N VAL A 112 10.27 -3.63 -4.49
CA VAL A 112 11.63 -3.75 -5.04
C VAL A 112 12.39 -4.76 -4.20
N ASN A 113 12.89 -5.83 -4.82
CA ASN A 113 13.77 -6.79 -4.12
C ASN A 113 15.19 -6.23 -4.03
N ASN A 114 15.64 -5.93 -2.81
CA ASN A 114 16.95 -5.33 -2.55
C ASN A 114 18.11 -6.33 -2.54
N HIS A 115 17.84 -7.63 -2.71
CA HIS A 115 18.90 -8.64 -2.79
C HIS A 115 19.56 -8.72 -4.17
N TYR A 116 18.94 -8.18 -5.21
CA TYR A 116 19.51 -8.10 -6.54
C TYR A 116 20.07 -6.70 -6.78
N ASP A 117 21.29 -6.63 -7.30
CA ASP A 117 21.91 -5.36 -7.72
C ASP A 117 22.04 -5.39 -9.24
N VAL A 118 21.28 -4.51 -9.91
CA VAL A 118 21.25 -4.43 -11.37
C VAL A 118 22.18 -3.31 -11.83
N ILE A 119 23.14 -3.67 -12.68
CA ILE A 119 24.21 -2.80 -13.14
C ILE A 119 24.17 -2.65 -14.67
N ARG A 120 24.63 -1.51 -15.17
CA ARG A 120 24.61 -1.16 -16.59
C ARG A 120 25.73 -1.82 -17.40
N SER A 121 26.93 -1.88 -16.85
CA SER A 121 28.10 -2.48 -17.49
C SER A 121 29.05 -3.04 -16.44
N VAL A 122 29.85 -4.03 -16.83
CA VAL A 122 30.83 -4.73 -15.97
C VAL A 122 32.01 -3.82 -15.57
N SER A 123 32.17 -2.67 -16.23
CA SER A 123 33.42 -1.89 -16.20
C SER A 123 33.60 -0.86 -15.07
N ASN A 124 32.77 -0.77 -14.02
CA ASN A 124 32.99 0.24 -12.96
C ASN A 124 32.42 -0.14 -11.56
N ILE A 125 32.98 -1.16 -10.88
CA ILE A 125 32.60 -1.45 -9.48
C ILE A 125 33.82 -1.87 -8.64
N LYS A 126 34.13 -1.08 -7.59
CA LYS A 126 35.18 -1.34 -6.57
C LYS A 126 34.73 -2.24 -5.40
N HIS A 127 33.55 -2.86 -5.48
CA HIS A 127 32.94 -3.66 -4.42
C HIS A 127 32.96 -5.17 -4.74
N PRO A 128 33.04 -6.04 -3.73
CA PRO A 128 33.06 -7.49 -3.95
C PRO A 128 31.80 -7.95 -4.70
N ILE A 129 32.01 -8.82 -5.68
CA ILE A 129 30.97 -9.33 -6.58
C ILE A 129 30.02 -10.23 -5.77
N HIS A 130 28.77 -9.80 -5.59
CA HIS A 130 27.75 -10.62 -4.94
C HIS A 130 27.12 -11.60 -5.96
N ARG A 131 26.75 -12.79 -5.49
CA ARG A 131 26.10 -13.86 -6.30
C ARG A 131 24.81 -13.44 -7.00
N ARG A 132 24.21 -12.29 -6.62
CA ARG A 132 22.95 -11.75 -7.16
C ARG A 132 23.13 -10.45 -7.98
N THR A 133 24.34 -10.16 -8.46
CA THR A 133 24.59 -9.05 -9.38
C THR A 133 24.16 -9.40 -10.81
N LEU A 134 23.30 -8.56 -11.38
CA LEU A 134 22.74 -8.72 -12.73
C LEU A 134 23.23 -7.60 -13.65
N VAL A 135 23.58 -7.94 -14.88
CA VAL A 135 23.91 -7.01 -15.96
C VAL A 135 22.69 -6.87 -16.86
N MET A 136 22.27 -5.62 -17.06
CA MET A 136 21.17 -5.28 -17.96
C MET A 136 21.64 -5.26 -19.42
N GLU A 137 21.03 -6.08 -20.26
CA GLU A 137 21.30 -6.15 -21.71
C GLU A 137 20.08 -5.60 -22.46
N THR A 138 20.21 -4.41 -23.07
CA THR A 138 19.13 -3.76 -23.82
C THR A 138 18.77 -4.59 -25.06
N ASP A 139 17.47 -4.75 -25.31
CA ASP A 139 16.96 -5.40 -26.52
C ASP A 139 16.70 -4.33 -27.60
N ILE A 140 17.37 -4.44 -28.74
CA ILE A 140 17.28 -3.44 -29.82
C ILE A 140 15.91 -3.50 -30.49
N ASP A 141 15.35 -4.70 -30.65
CA ASP A 141 14.05 -4.91 -31.29
C ASP A 141 12.89 -4.51 -30.36
N HIS A 142 13.13 -4.48 -29.06
CA HIS A 142 12.14 -4.18 -28.03
C HIS A 142 12.67 -3.10 -27.07
N PRO A 143 12.68 -1.82 -27.45
CA PRO A 143 13.31 -0.75 -26.66
C PRO A 143 12.70 -0.58 -25.25
N GLY A 144 11.46 -1.00 -25.02
CA GLY A 144 10.87 -1.01 -23.68
C GLY A 144 11.33 -2.17 -22.77
N PHE A 145 12.22 -3.05 -23.25
CA PHE A 145 12.55 -4.33 -22.62
C PHE A 145 14.05 -4.61 -22.55
N THR A 146 14.43 -5.51 -21.65
CA THR A 146 15.82 -5.91 -21.42
C THR A 146 15.92 -7.36 -20.95
N LYS A 147 17.06 -8.00 -21.22
CA LYS A 147 17.46 -9.27 -20.60
C LYS A 147 18.36 -9.00 -19.39
N LEU A 148 18.25 -9.84 -18.37
CA LEU A 148 19.02 -9.70 -17.14
C LEU A 148 19.99 -10.87 -16.98
N ARG A 149 21.28 -10.63 -17.19
CA ARG A 149 22.32 -11.67 -17.14
C ARG A 149 23.04 -11.68 -15.81
N PHE A 150 23.25 -12.85 -15.21
CA PHE A 150 24.11 -12.97 -14.03
C PHE A 150 25.58 -12.66 -14.37
N ARG A 151 26.25 -11.90 -13.49
CA ARG A 151 27.66 -11.53 -13.67
C ARG A 151 28.61 -12.68 -13.34
N ALA A 152 28.44 -13.31 -12.17
CA ALA A 152 29.28 -14.41 -11.71
C ALA A 152 28.67 -15.74 -12.14
N VAL A 153 29.43 -16.53 -12.90
CA VAL A 153 29.02 -17.88 -13.28
C VAL A 153 30.13 -18.84 -12.87
N GLU A 154 30.05 -19.39 -11.66
CA GLU A 154 30.59 -20.74 -11.44
C GLU A 154 29.52 -21.70 -11.99
N VAL A 155 29.71 -22.11 -13.24
CA VAL A 155 28.72 -22.86 -14.04
C VAL A 155 28.37 -24.22 -13.41
N ASN A 156 29.12 -24.72 -12.41
CA ASN A 156 29.13 -26.15 -12.11
C ASN A 156 28.50 -26.62 -10.78
N ALA A 157 27.76 -25.83 -10.00
CA ALA A 157 27.10 -26.37 -8.80
C ALA A 157 25.74 -25.78 -8.37
N HIS A 158 25.28 -24.66 -8.94
CA HIS A 158 24.24 -23.84 -8.29
C HIS A 158 23.01 -23.48 -9.14
N CYS A 159 22.85 -24.07 -10.34
CA CYS A 159 21.68 -23.86 -11.21
C CYS A 159 20.33 -24.27 -10.59
N ARG A 160 20.32 -25.07 -9.51
CA ARG A 160 19.08 -25.52 -8.86
C ARG A 160 18.48 -24.52 -7.87
N CYS A 161 19.21 -23.47 -7.46
CA CYS A 161 18.82 -22.60 -6.34
C CYS A 161 18.46 -21.16 -6.72
N HIS A 162 18.55 -20.80 -8.01
CA HIS A 162 18.23 -19.45 -8.49
C HIS A 162 17.17 -19.51 -9.60
N PRO A 163 16.31 -18.49 -9.76
CA PRO A 163 15.32 -18.40 -10.84
C PRO A 163 15.94 -18.19 -12.24
N GLY A 164 17.08 -18.82 -12.53
CA GLY A 164 17.85 -18.64 -13.76
C GLY A 164 17.54 -19.65 -14.87
N ILE A 165 17.86 -19.27 -16.11
CA ILE A 165 17.85 -20.11 -17.32
C ILE A 165 19.19 -19.92 -18.04
N CYS A 166 19.82 -21.03 -18.44
CA CYS A 166 21.04 -20.99 -19.23
C CYS A 166 20.71 -20.80 -20.71
N THR A 167 21.41 -19.88 -21.37
CA THR A 167 21.37 -19.68 -22.81
C THR A 167 22.81 -19.67 -23.31
N GLY A 168 23.25 -20.81 -23.86
CA GLY A 168 24.67 -21.06 -24.14
C GLY A 168 25.50 -21.03 -22.85
N LYS A 169 26.60 -20.27 -22.85
CA LYS A 169 27.51 -20.12 -21.68
C LYS A 169 27.05 -19.05 -20.67
N ARG A 170 25.89 -18.43 -20.87
CA ARG A 170 25.38 -17.31 -20.06
C ARG A 170 24.16 -17.75 -19.26
N LEU A 171 24.07 -17.28 -18.02
CA LEU A 171 22.92 -17.48 -17.14
C LEU A 171 22.09 -16.20 -17.09
N TYR A 172 20.79 -16.31 -17.37
CA TYR A 172 19.84 -15.20 -17.35
C TYR A 172 18.78 -15.39 -16.27
N LEU A 173 18.28 -14.30 -15.68
CA LEU A 173 17.18 -14.33 -14.74
C LEU A 173 15.85 -14.46 -15.49
N SER A 174 15.13 -15.56 -15.25
CA SER A 174 13.80 -15.78 -15.82
C SER A 174 12.74 -14.97 -15.08
N ARG A 175 11.87 -14.28 -15.83
CA ARG A 175 10.74 -13.55 -15.23
C ARG A 175 9.70 -14.50 -14.61
N THR A 176 9.48 -15.66 -15.22
CA THR A 176 8.45 -16.62 -14.78
C THR A 176 8.88 -17.30 -13.48
N LYS A 177 10.10 -17.85 -13.45
CA LYS A 177 10.67 -18.46 -12.23
C LYS A 177 10.77 -17.45 -11.09
N PHE A 178 11.11 -16.19 -11.39
CA PHE A 178 11.11 -15.12 -10.40
C PHE A 178 9.73 -14.90 -9.80
N LEU A 179 8.68 -14.80 -10.62
CA LEU A 179 7.30 -14.65 -10.13
C LEU A 179 6.82 -15.87 -9.34
N ASP A 180 7.17 -17.08 -9.77
CA ASP A 180 6.77 -18.31 -9.09
C ASP A 180 7.38 -18.41 -7.68
N GLU A 181 8.61 -17.89 -7.48
CA GLU A 181 9.21 -17.75 -6.15
C GLU A 181 8.31 -16.92 -5.21
N TYR A 182 7.73 -15.82 -5.71
CA TYR A 182 6.85 -14.97 -4.90
C TYR A 182 5.46 -15.54 -4.68
N LYS A 183 4.87 -16.20 -5.69
CA LYS A 183 3.58 -16.88 -5.51
C LYS A 183 3.62 -17.90 -4.38
N ASN A 184 4.75 -18.60 -4.24
CA ASN A 184 4.96 -19.59 -3.19
C ASN A 184 5.22 -18.97 -1.81
N LEU A 185 5.66 -17.70 -1.76
CA LEU A 185 5.89 -16.97 -0.51
C LEU A 185 4.63 -16.26 0.00
N THR A 186 3.65 -15.99 -0.85
CA THR A 186 2.38 -15.35 -0.47
C THR A 186 1.40 -16.38 0.09
N TYR A 187 1.46 -16.63 1.40
CA TYR A 187 0.56 -17.55 2.13
C TYR A 187 -0.91 -17.08 2.26
N THR A 188 -1.27 -15.92 1.71
CA THR A 188 -2.57 -15.26 1.93
C THR A 188 -3.44 -15.29 0.68
N SER A 189 -4.45 -16.16 0.69
CA SER A 189 -5.48 -16.32 -0.36
C SER A 189 -4.92 -16.60 -1.78
N PRO A 190 -5.66 -17.26 -2.67
CA PRO A 190 -5.20 -17.40 -4.04
C PRO A 190 -5.16 -16.00 -4.70
N LEU A 191 -3.95 -15.48 -4.91
CA LEU A 191 -3.72 -14.28 -5.72
C LEU A 191 -3.79 -14.65 -7.20
N SER A 192 -4.51 -13.87 -7.99
CA SER A 192 -4.55 -14.03 -9.44
C SER A 192 -3.40 -13.26 -10.08
N MET A 193 -2.89 -13.75 -11.22
CA MET A 193 -1.94 -12.95 -12.01
C MET A 193 -2.70 -11.95 -12.87
N HIS A 194 -2.37 -10.68 -12.74
CA HIS A 194 -2.87 -9.61 -13.59
C HIS A 194 -1.68 -8.85 -14.20
N GLY A 195 -1.30 -9.23 -15.43
CA GLY A 195 -0.09 -8.69 -16.06
C GLY A 195 1.17 -8.99 -15.22
N PRO A 196 1.97 -7.98 -14.83
CA PRO A 196 3.15 -8.17 -13.96
C PRO A 196 2.79 -8.28 -12.47
N CYS A 197 1.52 -8.12 -12.10
CA CYS A 197 1.05 -8.01 -10.72
C CYS A 197 0.43 -9.32 -10.22
N LEU A 198 0.52 -9.52 -8.91
CA LEU A 198 -0.35 -10.43 -8.17
C LEU A 198 -1.48 -9.59 -7.57
N SER A 199 -2.72 -9.94 -7.93
CA SER A 199 -3.92 -9.22 -7.51
C SER A 199 -4.73 -10.06 -6.54
N ASN A 200 -5.40 -9.39 -5.59
CA ASN A 200 -6.37 -10.08 -4.75
C ASN A 200 -7.65 -10.40 -5.55
N GLN A 201 -8.50 -11.27 -5.02
CA GLN A 201 -9.74 -11.71 -5.70
C GLN A 201 -10.69 -10.56 -6.08
N THR A 202 -10.63 -9.44 -5.35
CA THR A 202 -11.46 -8.26 -5.60
C THR A 202 -10.80 -7.25 -6.53
N ASN A 203 -9.59 -7.54 -7.06
CA ASN A 203 -8.75 -6.64 -7.86
C ASN A 203 -8.64 -5.22 -7.24
N SER A 204 -8.66 -5.15 -5.91
CA SER A 204 -8.57 -3.90 -5.16
C SER A 204 -7.14 -3.55 -4.78
N VAL A 205 -6.23 -4.51 -4.89
CA VAL A 205 -4.78 -4.34 -4.67
C VAL A 205 -4.01 -5.11 -5.71
N ASP A 206 -3.16 -4.41 -6.45
CA ASP A 206 -2.22 -4.95 -7.42
C ASP A 206 -0.80 -4.86 -6.85
N ILE A 207 -0.14 -6.01 -6.72
CA ILE A 207 1.21 -6.11 -6.15
C ILE A 207 2.21 -6.49 -7.24
N ALA A 208 3.09 -5.56 -7.61
CA ALA A 208 4.18 -5.81 -8.56
C ALA A 208 5.52 -6.07 -7.85
N PHE A 209 6.11 -7.25 -8.07
CA PHE A 209 7.50 -7.50 -7.65
C PHE A 209 8.45 -7.01 -8.73
N CYS A 210 9.47 -6.25 -8.34
CA CYS A 210 10.38 -5.61 -9.29
C CYS A 210 11.81 -5.58 -8.80
N LEU A 211 12.72 -5.30 -9.74
CA LEU A 211 14.12 -5.01 -9.46
C LEU A 211 14.40 -3.54 -9.76
N ARG A 212 15.42 -2.97 -9.12
CA ARG A 212 15.84 -1.60 -9.38
C ARG A 212 17.15 -1.57 -10.16
N CYS A 213 17.13 -0.88 -11.30
CA CYS A 213 18.35 -0.42 -11.96
C CYS A 213 18.63 1.01 -11.46
N LYS A 214 19.79 1.22 -10.83
CA LYS A 214 20.16 2.54 -10.26
C LYS A 214 20.54 3.58 -11.32
N TYR A 215 20.47 3.20 -12.60
CA TYR A 215 20.84 4.02 -13.74
C TYR A 215 19.67 4.10 -14.71
N LEU A 216 19.58 5.21 -15.43
CA LEU A 216 18.72 5.25 -16.61
C LEU A 216 19.30 4.35 -17.72
N PRO A 217 18.48 3.48 -18.33
CA PRO A 217 18.86 2.71 -19.52
C PRO A 217 19.33 3.62 -20.66
N GLN A 218 20.22 3.12 -21.53
CA GLN A 218 20.84 3.91 -22.59
C GLN A 218 19.83 4.65 -23.47
N ASN A 219 18.75 3.96 -23.84
CA ASN A 219 17.67 4.48 -24.65
C ASN A 219 16.72 5.44 -23.90
N ALA A 220 16.80 5.50 -22.58
CA ALA A 220 16.07 6.49 -21.77
C ALA A 220 16.94 7.69 -21.36
N LEU A 221 18.27 7.64 -21.55
CA LEU A 221 19.15 8.77 -21.21
C LEU A 221 18.79 10.07 -21.94
N PRO A 222 18.43 10.07 -23.24
CA PRO A 222 18.10 11.31 -23.95
C PRO A 222 16.97 12.09 -23.26
N TRP A 223 16.07 11.40 -22.56
CA TRP A 223 15.01 12.03 -21.76
C TRP A 223 15.57 13.07 -20.78
N GLY A 224 16.66 12.76 -20.07
CA GLY A 224 17.24 13.66 -19.06
C GLY A 224 17.73 14.98 -19.64
N PHE A 225 18.06 15.01 -20.93
CA PHE A 225 18.67 16.15 -21.62
C PHE A 225 17.75 16.81 -22.66
N ARG A 226 16.47 16.42 -22.72
CA ARG A 226 15.52 17.06 -23.65
C ARG A 226 15.35 18.54 -23.31
N ARG A 227 15.26 19.37 -24.35
CA ARG A 227 14.91 20.79 -24.24
C ARG A 227 13.44 20.89 -23.87
N ARG A 228 13.13 21.68 -22.84
CA ARG A 228 11.78 21.89 -22.31
C ARG A 228 11.52 23.37 -22.11
N LEU A 229 10.26 23.77 -22.09
CA LEU A 229 9.88 25.15 -21.81
C LEU A 229 10.00 25.45 -20.31
N GLN A 230 9.21 24.78 -19.46
CA GLN A 230 9.19 25.07 -18.02
C GLN A 230 8.97 23.84 -17.12
N TRP A 231 8.24 22.83 -17.59
CA TRP A 231 7.93 21.62 -16.81
C TRP A 231 8.65 20.38 -17.36
N PRO A 232 9.12 19.47 -16.50
CA PRO A 232 9.13 19.53 -15.03
C PRO A 232 10.32 20.36 -14.49
N PRO A 233 10.28 20.79 -13.22
CA PRO A 233 11.41 21.47 -12.59
C PRO A 233 12.69 20.62 -12.60
N ASP A 234 13.86 21.26 -12.74
CA ASP A 234 15.17 20.57 -12.80
C ASP A 234 15.41 19.62 -11.63
N CYS A 235 14.99 20.01 -10.42
CA CYS A 235 15.14 19.16 -9.24
C CYS A 235 14.34 17.84 -9.33
N VAL A 236 13.24 17.82 -10.09
CA VAL A 236 12.47 16.61 -10.39
C VAL A 236 13.22 15.76 -11.41
N ILE A 237 13.77 16.38 -12.46
CA ILE A 237 14.60 15.71 -13.49
C ILE A 237 15.81 15.03 -12.82
N ASP A 238 16.58 15.77 -12.03
CA ASP A 238 17.73 15.26 -11.29
C ASP A 238 17.37 14.08 -10.39
N SER A 239 16.24 14.19 -9.69
CA SER A 239 15.77 13.13 -8.80
C SER A 239 15.37 11.87 -9.57
N ILE A 240 14.82 12.01 -10.78
CA ILE A 240 14.49 10.90 -11.67
C ILE A 240 15.76 10.23 -12.19
N ILE A 241 16.71 11.02 -12.70
CA ILE A 241 18.01 10.52 -13.19
C ILE A 241 18.76 9.79 -12.08
N GLN A 242 18.83 10.36 -10.88
CA GLN A 242 19.50 9.78 -9.72
C GLN A 242 18.83 8.48 -9.24
N TYR A 243 17.52 8.35 -9.42
CA TYR A 243 16.80 7.14 -9.00
C TYR A 243 17.07 5.96 -9.93
N GLY A 244 17.08 6.21 -11.25
CA GLY A 244 17.15 5.20 -12.31
C GLY A 244 15.75 4.69 -12.71
N CYS A 245 15.62 3.39 -12.97
CA CYS A 245 14.34 2.78 -13.35
C CYS A 245 14.07 1.47 -12.60
N LEU A 246 12.84 0.98 -12.72
CA LEU A 246 12.44 -0.33 -12.24
C LEU A 246 12.38 -1.33 -13.40
N LEU A 247 12.44 -2.62 -13.05
CA LEU A 247 12.34 -3.75 -13.96
C LEU A 247 11.22 -4.64 -13.47
N VAL A 248 10.18 -4.82 -14.29
CA VAL A 248 9.01 -5.62 -13.94
C VAL A 248 8.95 -6.90 -14.79
N PRO A 249 8.55 -8.05 -14.20
CA PRO A 249 8.60 -9.36 -14.82
C PRO A 249 7.46 -9.58 -15.82
N ILE A 250 7.42 -8.81 -16.90
CA ILE A 250 6.47 -8.98 -18.02
C ILE A 250 7.17 -8.76 -19.36
N GLY A 251 6.78 -9.53 -20.37
CA GLY A 251 7.33 -9.49 -21.72
C GLY A 251 6.53 -8.64 -22.70
N PRO A 252 7.07 -8.45 -23.90
CA PRO A 252 6.34 -7.82 -24.99
C PRO A 252 5.19 -8.72 -25.44
N LYS A 253 4.03 -8.12 -25.76
CA LYS A 253 2.87 -8.86 -26.26
C LYS A 253 3.14 -9.61 -27.57
N THR A 254 4.13 -9.15 -28.35
CA THR A 254 4.57 -9.74 -29.61
C THR A 254 5.43 -10.99 -29.43
N LYS A 255 6.01 -11.21 -28.24
CA LYS A 255 6.81 -12.41 -27.90
C LYS A 255 6.42 -12.95 -26.52
N PRO A 256 5.20 -13.49 -26.35
CA PRO A 256 4.72 -13.96 -25.05
C PRO A 256 5.59 -15.07 -24.45
N ASP A 257 6.18 -15.90 -25.31
CA ASP A 257 6.99 -17.07 -24.91
C ASP A 257 8.43 -16.74 -24.51
N ASP A 258 8.91 -15.52 -24.77
CA ASP A 258 10.25 -15.12 -24.33
C ASP A 258 10.25 -14.81 -22.84
N HIS A 259 10.58 -15.80 -22.00
CA HIS A 259 10.62 -15.67 -20.54
C HIS A 259 11.82 -14.87 -19.99
N LEU A 260 12.73 -14.38 -20.84
CA LEU A 260 13.94 -13.67 -20.42
C LEU A 260 13.80 -12.15 -20.50
N LEU A 261 12.81 -11.64 -21.24
CA LEU A 261 12.56 -10.20 -21.35
C LEU A 261 11.83 -9.64 -20.14
N TRP A 262 12.38 -8.57 -19.58
CA TRP A 262 11.82 -7.75 -18.50
C TRP A 262 11.46 -6.38 -19.04
N ARG A 263 10.34 -5.81 -18.61
CA ARG A 263 9.91 -4.47 -19.04
C ARG A 263 10.54 -3.40 -18.16
N LEU A 264 11.07 -2.35 -18.79
CA LEU A 264 11.48 -1.12 -18.13
C LEU A 264 10.24 -0.39 -17.59
N SER A 265 10.26 -0.03 -16.31
CA SER A 265 9.18 0.69 -15.66
C SER A 265 9.69 1.99 -15.04
N PHE A 266 9.00 3.08 -15.35
CA PHE A 266 9.29 4.42 -14.86
C PHE A 266 8.27 4.88 -13.82
N SER A 267 7.51 3.97 -13.19
CA SER A 267 6.42 4.32 -12.26
C SER A 267 6.84 5.28 -11.13
N VAL A 268 8.08 5.18 -10.64
CA VAL A 268 8.63 6.13 -9.65
C VAL A 268 8.85 7.52 -10.25
N ALA A 269 9.37 7.58 -11.48
CA ALA A 269 9.56 8.83 -12.19
C ALA A 269 8.21 9.47 -12.55
N GLU A 270 7.28 8.68 -13.07
CA GLU A 270 5.91 9.11 -13.35
C GLU A 270 5.22 9.66 -12.11
N LYS A 271 5.32 8.99 -10.96
CA LYS A 271 4.78 9.50 -9.70
C LYS A 271 5.37 10.86 -9.33
N LYS A 272 6.69 11.04 -9.47
CA LYS A 272 7.37 12.33 -9.23
C LYS A 272 6.88 13.42 -10.18
N LEU A 273 6.69 13.08 -11.47
CA LEU A 273 6.13 14.00 -12.46
C LEU A 273 4.71 14.41 -12.10
N VAL A 274 3.83 13.46 -11.76
CA VAL A 274 2.44 13.77 -11.34
C VAL A 274 2.43 14.61 -10.05
N HIS A 275 3.32 14.34 -9.10
CA HIS A 275 3.42 15.15 -7.86
C HIS A 275 3.92 16.59 -8.14
N SER A 276 4.60 16.80 -9.27
CA SER A 276 5.07 18.11 -9.73
C SER A 276 4.04 18.86 -10.60
N PHE A 277 2.89 18.25 -10.91
CA PHE A 277 1.82 18.96 -11.59
C PHE A 277 1.31 20.12 -10.75
N ASN A 278 0.97 21.21 -11.42
CA ASN A 278 0.12 22.25 -10.86
C ASN A 278 -1.33 21.74 -10.77
N PHE A 279 -2.21 22.52 -10.12
CA PHE A 279 -3.57 22.06 -9.87
C PHE A 279 -4.37 21.86 -11.17
N THR A 280 -4.22 22.74 -12.17
CA THR A 280 -4.89 22.62 -13.48
C THR A 280 -4.48 21.35 -14.22
N GLN A 281 -3.18 21.03 -14.28
CA GLN A 281 -2.68 19.78 -14.85
C GLN A 281 -3.31 18.56 -14.15
N PHE A 282 -3.42 18.61 -12.82
CA PHE A 282 -4.03 17.52 -12.06
C PHE A 282 -5.54 17.38 -12.30
N LEU A 283 -6.27 18.50 -12.42
CA LEU A 283 -7.69 18.49 -12.80
C LEU A 283 -7.89 17.96 -14.22
N CYS A 284 -7.05 18.36 -15.16
CA CYS A 284 -7.04 17.80 -16.52
C CYS A 284 -6.77 16.29 -16.51
N TYR A 285 -5.84 15.81 -15.66
CA TYR A 285 -5.60 14.38 -15.48
C TYR A 285 -6.85 13.65 -14.97
N GLY A 286 -7.54 14.23 -13.99
CA GLY A 286 -8.83 13.73 -13.50
C GLY A 286 -9.88 13.66 -14.60
N LEU A 287 -10.05 14.73 -15.39
CA LEU A 287 -11.01 14.82 -16.47
C LEU A 287 -10.75 13.78 -17.57
N LEU A 288 -9.49 13.59 -17.97
CA LEU A 288 -9.10 12.55 -18.93
C LEU A 288 -9.50 11.15 -18.44
N LYS A 289 -9.30 10.85 -17.15
CA LYS A 289 -9.69 9.56 -16.57
C LYS A 289 -11.20 9.40 -16.46
N LEU A 290 -11.93 10.46 -16.15
CA LEU A 290 -13.39 10.44 -16.13
C LEU A 290 -13.95 10.19 -17.53
N MET A 291 -13.40 10.85 -18.57
CA MET A 291 -13.75 10.60 -19.96
C MET A 291 -13.51 9.13 -20.34
N LEU A 292 -12.35 8.57 -20.01
CA LEU A 292 -12.06 7.16 -20.24
C LEU A 292 -13.11 6.26 -19.61
N LYS A 293 -13.39 6.48 -18.32
CA LYS A 293 -14.28 5.60 -17.55
C LYS A 293 -15.75 5.73 -17.95
N ARG A 294 -16.22 6.94 -18.22
CA ARG A 294 -17.65 7.25 -18.42
C ARG A 294 -18.08 7.23 -19.87
N ILE A 295 -17.14 7.36 -20.82
CA ILE A 295 -17.45 7.46 -22.25
C ILE A 295 -16.77 6.35 -23.04
N VAL A 296 -15.45 6.19 -22.92
CA VAL A 296 -14.74 5.19 -23.74
C VAL A 296 -15.03 3.77 -23.25
N ASN A 297 -14.99 3.55 -21.93
CA ASN A 297 -15.15 2.23 -21.34
C ASN A 297 -16.60 1.73 -21.33
N THR A 298 -17.58 2.60 -21.61
CA THR A 298 -18.99 2.20 -21.80
C THR A 298 -19.24 1.66 -23.21
N HIS A 299 -18.28 1.83 -24.13
CA HIS A 299 -18.37 1.33 -25.48
C HIS A 299 -17.64 -0.03 -25.60
N ASP A 300 -18.39 -1.12 -25.69
CA ASP A 300 -17.86 -2.50 -25.60
C ASP A 300 -16.74 -2.82 -26.59
N VAL A 301 -16.79 -2.25 -27.79
CA VAL A 301 -15.78 -2.49 -28.84
C VAL A 301 -14.42 -1.86 -28.50
N VAL A 302 -14.38 -0.73 -27.78
CA VAL A 302 -13.16 0.07 -27.59
C VAL A 302 -12.70 0.19 -26.14
N LYS A 303 -13.49 -0.30 -25.18
CA LYS A 303 -13.21 -0.20 -23.73
C LYS A 303 -11.84 -0.71 -23.31
N ASP A 304 -11.31 -1.71 -24.03
CA ASP A 304 -10.01 -2.29 -23.72
C ASP A 304 -8.86 -1.72 -24.58
N LEU A 305 -9.14 -0.84 -25.55
CA LEU A 305 -8.12 -0.28 -26.45
C LEU A 305 -7.29 0.81 -25.76
N LEU A 306 -7.93 1.76 -25.07
CA LEU A 306 -7.23 2.76 -24.28
C LEU A 306 -7.10 2.34 -22.81
N CYS A 307 -6.13 2.93 -22.11
CA CYS A 307 -6.05 2.84 -20.66
C CYS A 307 -5.52 4.16 -20.10
N SER A 308 -5.62 4.32 -18.78
CA SER A 308 -5.21 5.53 -18.07
C SER A 308 -3.74 5.90 -18.30
N TYR A 309 -2.89 4.93 -18.63
CA TYR A 309 -1.47 5.16 -18.91
C TYR A 309 -1.23 6.01 -20.17
N PHE A 310 -2.00 5.78 -21.23
CA PHE A 310 -1.89 6.57 -22.47
C PHE A 310 -2.32 8.03 -22.25
N LEU A 311 -3.36 8.23 -21.44
CA LEU A 311 -3.87 9.57 -21.11
C LEU A 311 -2.91 10.34 -20.20
N LYS A 312 -2.30 9.65 -19.23
CA LYS A 312 -1.24 10.23 -18.41
C LYS A 312 -0.05 10.64 -19.28
N THR A 313 0.29 9.80 -20.26
CA THR A 313 1.39 10.06 -21.19
C THR A 313 1.12 11.27 -22.09
N SER A 314 -0.10 11.44 -22.61
CA SER A 314 -0.43 12.64 -23.40
C SER A 314 -0.29 13.90 -22.57
N LEU A 315 -0.76 13.90 -21.32
CA LEU A 315 -0.59 15.04 -20.45
C LEU A 315 0.89 15.35 -20.14
N PHE A 316 1.76 14.35 -20.00
CA PHE A 316 3.21 14.59 -19.86
C PHE A 316 3.82 15.25 -21.09
N TRP A 317 3.45 14.80 -22.29
CA TRP A 317 3.92 15.42 -23.54
C TRP A 317 3.40 16.85 -23.68
N ILE A 318 2.10 17.08 -23.50
CA ILE A 318 1.52 18.43 -23.56
C ILE A 318 2.17 19.34 -22.51
N SER A 319 2.38 18.85 -21.29
CA SER A 319 3.03 19.63 -20.22
C SER A 319 4.47 20.04 -20.53
N GLU A 320 5.18 19.27 -21.35
CA GLU A 320 6.55 19.59 -21.80
C GLU A 320 6.55 20.56 -22.99
N GLU A 321 5.53 20.49 -23.84
CA GLU A 321 5.44 21.18 -25.13
C GLU A 321 4.80 22.58 -25.05
N VAL A 322 3.94 22.84 -24.06
CA VAL A 322 3.22 24.12 -23.92
C VAL A 322 3.70 24.92 -22.72
N ASP A 323 3.46 26.24 -22.76
CA ASP A 323 3.82 27.13 -21.66
C ASP A 323 2.93 26.93 -20.42
N ILE A 324 3.46 27.20 -19.22
CA ILE A 324 2.72 27.09 -17.95
C ILE A 324 1.48 27.98 -17.91
N GLU A 325 1.46 29.09 -18.66
CA GLU A 325 0.31 29.99 -18.83
C GLU A 325 -0.91 29.29 -19.49
N THR A 326 -0.68 28.15 -20.15
CA THR A 326 -1.74 27.28 -20.65
C THR A 326 -2.47 26.58 -19.51
N PHE A 327 -1.75 26.22 -18.44
CA PHE A 327 -2.28 25.49 -17.30
C PHE A 327 -2.82 26.43 -16.20
N GLN A 328 -3.79 27.27 -16.58
CA GLN A 328 -4.58 28.13 -15.70
C GLN A 328 -5.93 27.48 -15.38
N LEU A 329 -6.54 27.81 -14.23
CA LEU A 329 -7.78 27.16 -13.79
C LEU A 329 -8.96 27.39 -14.75
N SER A 330 -8.98 28.54 -15.42
CA SER A 330 -9.97 28.88 -16.46
C SER A 330 -9.77 28.14 -17.79
N LYS A 331 -8.72 27.32 -17.92
CA LYS A 331 -8.33 26.63 -19.17
C LYS A 331 -8.27 25.11 -19.02
N VAL A 332 -8.92 24.53 -18.02
CA VAL A 332 -8.89 23.07 -17.78
C VAL A 332 -9.42 22.32 -19.00
N TYR A 333 -10.55 22.73 -19.58
CA TYR A 333 -11.09 22.10 -20.78
C TYR A 333 -10.16 22.26 -22.00
N TYR A 334 -9.56 23.44 -22.19
CA TYR A 334 -8.56 23.65 -23.23
C TYR A 334 -7.33 22.74 -23.08
N CYS A 335 -6.83 22.53 -21.86
CA CYS A 335 -5.76 21.57 -21.61
C CYS A 335 -6.19 20.14 -21.98
N PHE A 336 -7.44 19.79 -21.68
CA PHE A 336 -8.02 18.50 -22.04
C PHE A 336 -8.12 18.32 -23.56
N THR A 337 -8.53 19.34 -24.32
CA THR A 337 -8.63 19.24 -25.79
C THR A 337 -7.25 19.07 -26.43
N LEU A 338 -6.20 19.74 -25.94
CA LEU A 338 -4.83 19.51 -26.39
C LEU A 338 -4.39 18.05 -26.17
N CYS A 339 -4.70 17.48 -25.00
CA CYS A 339 -4.41 16.08 -24.72
C CYS A 339 -5.22 15.13 -25.62
N LEU A 340 -6.50 15.43 -25.85
CA LEU A 340 -7.38 14.66 -26.73
C LEU A 340 -6.87 14.66 -28.17
N ASP A 341 -6.45 15.81 -28.69
CA ASP A 341 -5.90 15.96 -30.03
C ASP A 341 -4.60 15.16 -30.21
N LYS A 342 -3.75 15.17 -29.18
CA LYS A 342 -2.54 14.33 -29.15
C LYS A 342 -2.89 12.84 -29.23
N ILE A 343 -3.88 12.40 -28.45
CA ILE A 343 -4.34 11.00 -28.45
C ILE A 343 -4.94 10.63 -29.81
N ILE A 344 -5.79 11.48 -30.39
CA ILE A 344 -6.38 11.26 -31.73
C ILE A 344 -5.26 11.10 -32.75
N SER A 345 -4.26 11.99 -32.75
CA SER A 345 -3.10 11.90 -33.64
C SER A 345 -2.34 10.57 -33.50
N TRP A 346 -2.10 10.10 -32.28
CA TRP A 346 -1.46 8.81 -32.02
C TRP A 346 -2.32 7.62 -32.47
N VAL A 347 -3.63 7.68 -32.29
CA VAL A 347 -4.56 6.62 -32.73
C VAL A 347 -4.63 6.57 -34.25
N THR A 348 -4.63 7.72 -34.93
CA THR A 348 -4.59 7.82 -36.40
C THR A 348 -3.34 7.18 -36.96
N THR A 349 -2.18 7.50 -36.38
CA THR A 349 -0.87 6.98 -36.80
C THR A 349 -0.54 5.60 -36.23
N CYS A 350 -1.38 5.06 -35.33
CA CYS A 350 -1.13 3.84 -34.57
C CYS A 350 0.22 3.85 -33.81
N TYR A 351 0.66 5.04 -33.40
CA TYR A 351 1.95 5.26 -32.76
C TYR A 351 1.80 6.15 -31.54
N CYS A 352 1.93 5.55 -30.35
CA CYS A 352 1.96 6.26 -29.08
C CYS A 352 3.36 6.18 -28.47
N PRO A 353 4.18 7.25 -28.54
CA PRO A 353 5.53 7.24 -28.00
C PRO A 353 5.51 7.15 -26.48
N ASN A 354 6.29 6.23 -25.91
CA ASN A 354 6.53 6.26 -24.47
C ASN A 354 7.25 7.56 -24.09
N TYR A 355 6.85 8.17 -22.97
CA TYR A 355 7.38 9.46 -22.56
C TYR A 355 8.89 9.45 -22.27
N PHE A 356 9.45 8.33 -21.78
CA PHE A 356 10.87 8.19 -21.45
C PHE A 356 11.69 7.57 -22.60
N ILE A 357 11.07 6.73 -23.42
CA ILE A 357 11.70 6.01 -24.53
C ILE A 357 10.83 6.17 -25.79
N PRO A 358 10.91 7.28 -26.54
CA PRO A 358 9.99 7.59 -27.63
C PRO A 358 9.91 6.52 -28.73
N GLU A 359 10.96 5.74 -28.92
CA GLU A 359 11.04 4.60 -29.85
C GLU A 359 10.16 3.41 -29.40
N HIS A 360 9.80 3.36 -28.12
CA HIS A 360 8.89 2.34 -27.60
C HIS A 360 7.42 2.74 -27.86
N ASN A 361 6.90 2.31 -29.01
CA ASN A 361 5.47 2.46 -29.34
C ASN A 361 4.60 1.62 -28.39
N MET A 362 3.84 2.29 -27.54
CA MET A 362 2.99 1.65 -26.53
C MET A 362 1.66 1.11 -27.11
N PHE A 363 1.32 1.45 -28.36
CA PHE A 363 0.17 0.87 -29.07
C PHE A 363 0.49 -0.46 -29.75
N LEU A 364 1.78 -0.82 -29.86
CA LEU A 364 2.22 -2.04 -30.53
C LEU A 364 1.55 -3.28 -29.91
N GLY A 365 0.88 -4.07 -30.76
CA GLY A 365 0.12 -5.25 -30.34
C GLY A 365 -1.22 -4.94 -29.64
N LYS A 366 -1.69 -3.69 -29.65
CA LYS A 366 -2.97 -3.27 -29.04
C LYS A 366 -3.85 -2.46 -30.01
N ILE A 367 -3.32 -1.38 -30.57
CA ILE A 367 -4.02 -0.50 -31.52
C ILE A 367 -3.28 -0.53 -32.85
N ASN A 368 -4.01 -0.74 -33.94
CA ASN A 368 -3.50 -0.80 -35.31
C ASN A 368 -4.54 -0.26 -36.29
N HIS A 369 -4.17 -0.12 -37.57
CA HIS A 369 -5.06 0.46 -38.59
C HIS A 369 -6.35 -0.35 -38.85
N ARG A 370 -6.45 -1.60 -38.36
CA ARG A 370 -7.68 -2.41 -38.47
C ARG A 370 -8.69 -2.06 -37.38
N ASN A 371 -8.23 -1.78 -36.15
CA ASN A 371 -9.11 -1.55 -35.00
C ASN A 371 -9.18 -0.09 -34.53
N ASN A 372 -8.39 0.82 -35.09
CA ASN A 372 -8.35 2.23 -34.67
C ASN A 372 -9.58 3.05 -35.11
N LYS A 373 -10.28 2.67 -36.19
CA LYS A 373 -11.37 3.47 -36.79
C LYS A 373 -12.51 3.78 -35.81
N ILE A 374 -13.00 2.76 -35.11
CA ILE A 374 -14.11 2.93 -34.15
C ILE A 374 -13.65 3.79 -32.97
N LEU A 375 -12.41 3.60 -32.51
CA LEU A 375 -11.85 4.43 -31.45
C LEU A 375 -11.72 5.90 -31.90
N LEU A 376 -11.32 6.17 -33.14
CA LEU A 376 -11.28 7.52 -33.69
C LEU A 376 -12.67 8.15 -33.70
N CYS A 377 -13.70 7.44 -34.19
CA CYS A 377 -15.07 7.95 -34.19
C CYS A 377 -15.54 8.33 -32.78
N VAL A 378 -15.23 7.52 -31.75
CA VAL A 378 -15.56 7.83 -30.35
C VAL A 378 -14.81 9.08 -29.87
N LEU A 379 -13.50 9.18 -30.11
CA LEU A 379 -12.69 10.33 -29.68
C LEU A 379 -13.08 11.63 -30.40
N GLU A 380 -13.38 11.56 -31.69
CA GLU A 380 -13.84 12.69 -32.51
C GLU A 380 -15.23 13.16 -32.09
N SER A 381 -16.13 12.23 -31.71
CA SER A 381 -17.44 12.57 -31.13
C SER A 381 -17.31 13.32 -29.80
N ILE A 382 -16.37 12.90 -28.94
CA ILE A 382 -16.06 13.63 -27.70
C ILE A 382 -15.57 15.04 -28.01
N LYS A 383 -14.69 15.18 -29.02
CA LYS A 383 -14.16 16.48 -29.44
C LYS A 383 -15.25 17.40 -29.99
N SER A 384 -16.13 16.88 -30.86
CA SER A 384 -17.20 17.67 -31.50
C SER A 384 -18.31 18.06 -30.52
N GLY A 385 -18.55 17.26 -29.48
CA GLY A 385 -19.52 17.54 -28.42
C GLY A 385 -19.19 18.75 -27.54
N GLY A 386 -17.95 19.25 -27.58
CA GLY A 386 -17.54 20.42 -26.81
C GLY A 386 -17.58 20.21 -25.29
N ILE A 387 -17.42 21.29 -24.54
CA ILE A 387 -17.45 21.27 -23.07
C ILE A 387 -18.80 20.76 -22.54
N THR A 388 -19.91 21.20 -23.13
CA THR A 388 -21.27 20.83 -22.70
C THR A 388 -21.55 19.36 -22.94
N GLY A 389 -21.18 18.81 -24.10
CA GLY A 389 -21.31 17.39 -24.37
C GLY A 389 -20.46 16.56 -23.41
N LEU A 390 -19.22 16.99 -23.15
CA LEU A 390 -18.32 16.32 -22.21
C LEU A 390 -18.89 16.30 -20.79
N THR A 391 -19.32 17.45 -20.26
CA THR A 391 -19.86 17.55 -18.90
C THR A 391 -21.14 16.74 -18.74
N ASN A 392 -22.04 16.78 -19.73
CA ASN A 392 -23.28 16.02 -19.69
C ASN A 392 -22.99 14.51 -19.67
N ASN A 393 -22.08 14.01 -20.49
CA ASN A 393 -21.76 12.59 -20.51
C ASN A 393 -21.00 12.10 -19.25
N ILE A 394 -20.17 12.96 -18.65
CA ILE A 394 -19.37 12.58 -17.47
C ILE A 394 -20.16 12.69 -16.17
N PHE A 395 -20.94 13.76 -16.01
CA PHE A 395 -21.58 14.15 -14.75
C PHE A 395 -23.10 13.96 -14.74
N ALA A 396 -23.73 13.52 -15.84
CA ALA A 396 -25.17 13.21 -15.82
C ALA A 396 -25.49 12.13 -14.76
N PRO A 397 -26.64 12.27 -14.07
CA PRO A 397 -27.14 11.24 -13.17
C PRO A 397 -27.65 10.03 -13.97
N ASN A 398 -26.76 9.10 -14.29
CA ASN A 398 -27.14 7.86 -14.97
C ASN A 398 -27.96 6.94 -14.03
N LYS A 399 -29.16 6.54 -14.46
CA LYS A 399 -30.05 5.59 -13.77
C LYS A 399 -29.45 4.18 -13.61
N GLU A 400 -28.51 3.79 -14.47
CA GLU A 400 -27.93 2.43 -14.47
C GLU A 400 -26.67 2.28 -13.59
N ASN A 401 -26.17 3.38 -13.00
CA ASN A 401 -24.94 3.38 -12.20
C ASN A 401 -25.20 3.79 -10.74
N HIS A 402 -26.21 3.19 -10.11
CA HIS A 402 -26.59 3.46 -8.71
C HIS A 402 -25.42 3.35 -7.69
N CYS A 403 -24.38 2.55 -7.98
CA CYS A 403 -23.19 2.45 -7.13
C CYS A 403 -22.21 3.63 -7.29
N LEU A 404 -22.19 4.29 -8.46
CA LEU A 404 -21.27 5.39 -8.75
C LEU A 404 -21.89 6.77 -8.57
N SER A 405 -23.22 6.91 -8.57
CA SER A 405 -23.86 8.22 -8.29
C SER A 405 -23.87 8.55 -6.80
N ARG A 406 -23.90 7.54 -5.90
CA ARG A 406 -23.82 7.73 -4.44
C ARG A 406 -22.49 8.30 -3.94
N THR A 407 -21.39 8.12 -4.69
CA THR A 407 -20.03 8.53 -4.26
C THR A 407 -19.72 10.01 -4.52
N TYR A 408 -20.43 10.68 -5.43
CA TYR A 408 -20.16 12.09 -5.77
C TYR A 408 -20.86 13.09 -4.85
N ASN A 409 -21.83 12.64 -4.06
CA ASN A 409 -22.49 13.43 -3.01
C ASN A 409 -21.87 13.21 -1.62
N GLU A 410 -20.70 12.56 -1.53
CA GLU A 410 -20.03 12.34 -0.26
C GLU A 410 -19.22 13.57 0.17
N SER A 411 -19.35 13.97 1.43
CA SER A 411 -18.50 15.01 1.99
C SER A 411 -17.02 14.64 1.85
N SER A 412 -16.20 15.53 1.27
CA SER A 412 -14.76 15.30 0.97
C SER A 412 -13.97 14.70 2.15
N PHE A 413 -14.29 15.08 3.38
CA PHE A 413 -13.60 14.55 4.58
C PHE A 413 -13.88 13.06 4.84
N ILE A 414 -15.06 12.54 4.51
CA ILE A 414 -15.42 11.13 4.70
C ILE A 414 -14.65 10.25 3.71
N LEU A 415 -14.57 10.69 2.45
CA LEU A 415 -13.75 10.04 1.42
C LEU A 415 -12.27 9.96 1.84
N LEU A 416 -11.79 11.02 2.49
CA LEU A 416 -10.43 11.07 3.02
C LEU A 416 -10.23 10.12 4.21
N ASP A 417 -11.20 10.01 5.12
CA ASP A 417 -11.18 9.05 6.24
C ASP A 417 -11.13 7.59 5.71
N PHE A 418 -11.98 7.24 4.74
CA PHE A 418 -11.96 5.90 4.12
C PHE A 418 -10.65 5.60 3.40
N LEU A 419 -10.03 6.59 2.76
CA LEU A 419 -8.71 6.40 2.18
C LEU A 419 -7.64 6.15 3.26
N VAL A 420 -7.73 6.81 4.42
CA VAL A 420 -6.82 6.53 5.54
C VAL A 420 -6.91 5.07 5.95
N TYR A 421 -8.12 4.54 6.11
CA TYR A 421 -8.31 3.14 6.49
C TYR A 421 -7.68 2.21 5.45
N ARG A 422 -7.96 2.44 4.17
CA ARG A 422 -7.32 1.69 3.08
C ARG A 422 -5.80 1.77 3.12
N VAL A 423 -5.22 2.94 3.41
CA VAL A 423 -3.75 3.12 3.52
C VAL A 423 -3.18 2.41 4.76
N ILE A 424 -3.92 2.38 5.86
CA ILE A 424 -3.56 1.64 7.08
C ILE A 424 -3.48 0.14 6.78
N ASP A 425 -4.48 -0.38 6.07
CA ASP A 425 -4.68 -1.79 5.75
C ASP A 425 -3.70 -2.32 4.69
N LEU A 426 -2.91 -1.42 4.07
CA LEU A 426 -1.90 -1.85 3.10
C LEU A 426 -0.94 -2.85 3.74
N PRO A 427 -0.61 -3.94 3.02
CA PRO A 427 0.23 -4.99 3.54
C PRO A 427 1.52 -4.43 4.15
N GLY A 428 1.79 -4.85 5.38
CA GLY A 428 3.07 -4.67 6.03
C GLY A 428 4.10 -5.58 5.37
N SER A 429 4.39 -6.73 5.96
CA SER A 429 5.35 -7.70 5.40
C SER A 429 4.61 -8.81 4.65
N MET A 430 4.98 -9.08 3.39
CA MET A 430 4.53 -10.29 2.67
C MET A 430 5.30 -11.55 3.09
N THR A 431 6.44 -11.38 3.79
CA THR A 431 7.28 -12.50 4.25
C THR A 431 7.05 -12.80 5.72
N THR A 432 7.04 -14.10 6.08
CA THR A 432 6.90 -14.63 7.45
C THR A 432 8.13 -14.40 8.32
N PHE A 433 9.24 -13.92 7.77
CA PHE A 433 10.49 -13.74 8.51
C PHE A 433 10.35 -12.73 9.64
N SER A 434 10.82 -13.13 10.82
CA SER A 434 10.87 -12.26 11.99
C SER A 434 11.80 -11.08 11.73
N ILE A 435 11.21 -9.90 11.59
CA ILE A 435 11.95 -8.64 11.56
C ILE A 435 12.39 -8.38 13.00
N GLY A 436 13.70 -8.27 13.23
CA GLY A 436 14.25 -7.96 14.55
C GLY A 436 13.72 -6.64 15.11
N ILE A 437 13.59 -6.56 16.44
CA ILE A 437 13.03 -5.41 17.16
C ILE A 437 13.71 -4.08 16.81
N THR A 438 15.02 -4.10 16.57
CA THR A 438 15.84 -2.94 16.18
C THR A 438 15.34 -2.26 14.91
N LYS A 439 14.79 -3.02 13.97
CA LYS A 439 14.24 -2.49 12.73
C LYS A 439 12.94 -1.75 12.99
N TYR A 440 12.00 -2.32 13.75
CA TYR A 440 10.77 -1.63 14.13
C TYR A 440 11.04 -0.33 14.91
N LEU A 441 12.08 -0.31 15.76
CA LEU A 441 12.52 0.90 16.45
C LEU A 441 12.95 2.00 15.46
N LYS A 442 13.62 1.68 14.35
CA LYS A 442 13.93 2.66 13.29
C LYS A 442 12.66 3.26 12.69
N GLY A 443 11.66 2.42 12.42
CA GLY A 443 10.35 2.86 11.96
C GLY A 443 9.65 3.79 12.96
N LEU A 444 9.69 3.44 14.25
CA LEU A 444 9.11 4.26 15.32
C LEU A 444 9.80 5.62 15.44
N VAL A 445 11.13 5.66 15.42
CA VAL A 445 11.91 6.90 15.48
C VAL A 445 11.60 7.81 14.28
N LEU A 446 11.50 7.23 13.08
CA LEU A 446 11.11 8.00 11.90
C LEU A 446 9.68 8.53 12.02
N ALA A 447 8.73 7.73 12.49
CA ALA A 447 7.35 8.15 12.68
C ALA A 447 7.22 9.26 13.73
N ASP A 448 7.93 9.17 14.85
CA ASP A 448 8.00 10.22 15.88
C ASP A 448 8.64 11.51 15.31
N SER A 449 9.67 11.39 14.46
CA SER A 449 10.28 12.56 13.79
C SER A 449 9.32 13.23 12.80
N LEU A 450 8.58 12.43 12.01
CA LEU A 450 7.60 12.93 11.05
C LEU A 450 6.49 13.67 11.78
N LEU A 451 5.95 13.07 12.85
CA LEU A 451 4.92 13.68 13.69
C LEU A 451 5.34 15.05 14.25
N LYS A 452 6.60 15.20 14.70
CA LYS A 452 7.12 16.48 15.21
C LYS A 452 7.31 17.55 14.13
N SER A 453 7.55 17.13 12.89
CA SER A 453 7.81 18.04 11.76
C SER A 453 6.55 18.46 10.98
N GLU A 454 5.43 17.78 11.22
CA GLU A 454 4.21 17.92 10.44
C GLU A 454 3.30 19.01 11.02
N THR A 455 2.64 19.77 10.15
CA THR A 455 1.73 20.87 10.55
C THR A 455 0.27 20.54 10.32
N SER A 456 -0.03 19.61 9.43
CA SER A 456 -1.40 19.17 9.15
C SER A 456 -1.93 18.30 10.30
N THR A 457 -2.90 18.80 11.06
CA THR A 457 -3.57 18.04 12.15
C THR A 457 -4.07 16.68 11.68
N PHE A 458 -4.56 16.60 10.44
CA PHE A 458 -4.98 15.35 9.82
C PHE A 458 -3.82 14.35 9.68
N ILE A 459 -2.69 14.77 9.12
CA ILE A 459 -1.51 13.90 8.95
C ILE A 459 -0.85 13.57 10.30
N ILE A 460 -0.88 14.48 11.27
CA ILE A 460 -0.42 14.23 12.64
C ILE A 460 -1.20 13.05 13.24
N ASN A 461 -2.53 13.04 13.13
CA ASN A 461 -3.35 11.96 13.67
C ASN A 461 -3.11 10.63 12.93
N PHE A 462 -2.88 10.67 11.62
CA PHE A 462 -2.43 9.49 10.86
C PHE A 462 -1.08 8.95 11.38
N CYS A 463 -0.10 9.83 11.66
CA CYS A 463 1.18 9.43 12.24
C CYS A 463 1.03 8.84 13.64
N LYS A 464 0.14 9.39 14.48
CA LYS A 464 -0.15 8.82 15.82
C LYS A 464 -0.65 7.38 15.71
N TYR A 465 -1.54 7.09 14.75
CA TYR A 465 -1.99 5.74 14.49
C TYR A 465 -0.84 4.81 14.06
N LEU A 466 0.03 5.25 13.13
CA LEU A 466 1.19 4.45 12.73
C LEU A 466 2.16 4.18 13.90
N ILE A 467 2.38 5.17 14.76
CA ILE A 467 3.15 5.03 16.00
C ILE A 467 2.49 4.00 16.92
N ALA A 468 1.18 4.07 17.10
CA ALA A 468 0.42 3.11 17.91
C ALA A 468 0.60 1.69 17.35
N SER A 469 0.43 1.51 16.05
CA SER A 469 0.61 0.24 15.35
C SER A 469 2.03 -0.34 15.54
N ILE A 470 3.07 0.45 15.29
CA ILE A 470 4.47 0.01 15.49
C ILE A 470 4.75 -0.31 16.96
N SER A 471 4.18 0.47 17.89
CA SER A 471 4.35 0.22 19.33
C SER A 471 3.74 -1.13 19.74
N LYS A 472 2.60 -1.53 19.17
CA LYS A 472 2.04 -2.89 19.34
C LYS A 472 3.04 -3.97 18.90
N TYR A 473 3.66 -3.81 17.74
CA TYR A 473 4.65 -4.78 17.22
C TYR A 473 5.88 -4.88 18.11
N ILE A 474 6.40 -3.75 18.60
CA ILE A 474 7.59 -3.73 19.47
C ILE A 474 7.27 -4.37 20.83
N ALA A 475 6.11 -4.04 21.43
CA ALA A 475 5.72 -4.58 22.73
C ALA A 475 5.68 -6.11 22.73
N GLN A 476 5.15 -6.73 21.68
CA GLN A 476 5.10 -8.19 21.53
C GLN A 476 6.48 -8.88 21.42
N ARG A 477 7.55 -8.12 21.16
CA ARG A 477 8.91 -8.65 20.96
C ARG A 477 9.84 -8.37 22.13
N LEU A 478 9.34 -7.77 23.19
CA LEU A 478 10.06 -7.63 24.44
C LEU A 478 10.12 -8.99 25.17
N PRO A 479 11.09 -9.23 26.07
CA PRO A 479 11.17 -10.46 26.86
C PRO A 479 9.94 -10.66 27.76
N THR A 480 9.57 -11.92 28.00
CA THR A 480 8.35 -12.27 28.76
C THR A 480 8.35 -11.68 30.18
N PRO A 481 7.24 -11.02 30.59
CA PRO A 481 7.03 -10.31 31.87
C PRO A 481 7.31 -11.07 33.20
N ASN A 482 7.69 -12.34 33.16
CA ASN A 482 7.87 -13.21 34.33
C ASN A 482 9.22 -13.96 34.33
N THR A 483 10.16 -13.61 33.44
CA THR A 483 11.48 -14.28 33.42
C THR A 483 12.32 -13.86 34.64
N ARG A 484 12.94 -14.84 35.33
CA ARG A 484 13.91 -14.57 36.40
C ARG A 484 15.05 -13.70 35.84
N GLY A 485 15.03 -12.40 36.16
CA GLY A 485 15.92 -11.40 35.57
C GLY A 485 15.21 -10.13 35.08
N GLU A 486 13.87 -10.08 35.20
CA GLU A 486 13.11 -8.94 34.73
C GLU A 486 13.35 -7.67 35.55
N THR A 487 14.09 -6.74 34.96
CA THR A 487 14.34 -5.42 35.53
C THR A 487 13.09 -4.55 35.48
N ASN A 488 12.85 -3.73 36.51
CA ASN A 488 11.79 -2.70 36.55
C ASN A 488 11.75 -1.79 35.29
N SER A 489 12.86 -1.67 34.55
CA SER A 489 12.94 -0.92 33.30
C SER A 489 12.18 -1.58 32.14
N ILE A 490 12.17 -2.92 32.03
CA ILE A 490 11.44 -3.65 30.97
C ILE A 490 9.93 -3.48 31.16
N ARG A 491 9.43 -3.63 32.39
CA ARG A 491 8.03 -3.36 32.74
C ARG A 491 7.59 -1.94 32.42
N LYS A 492 8.44 -0.94 32.73
CA LYS A 492 8.21 0.47 32.34
C LYS A 492 8.17 0.63 30.82
N CYS A 493 9.01 -0.12 30.08
CA CYS A 493 9.01 -0.11 28.61
C CYS A 493 7.71 -0.66 28.03
N TYR A 494 7.23 -1.81 28.53
CA TYR A 494 5.91 -2.37 28.16
C TYR A 494 4.80 -1.35 28.35
N HIS A 495 4.67 -0.78 29.54
CA HIS A 495 3.64 0.21 29.83
C HIS A 495 3.72 1.40 28.89
N LYS A 496 4.92 1.95 28.64
CA LYS A 496 5.10 3.09 27.74
C LYS A 496 4.69 2.77 26.30
N LEU A 497 5.03 1.59 25.77
CA LEU A 497 4.69 1.18 24.41
C LEU A 497 3.20 0.88 24.27
N ILE A 498 2.62 0.16 25.23
CA ILE A 498 1.19 -0.16 25.21
C ILE A 498 0.35 1.09 25.41
N GLN A 499 0.74 2.01 26.29
CA GLN A 499 0.09 3.33 26.42
C GLN A 499 0.16 4.15 25.13
N LYS A 500 1.25 4.06 24.35
CA LYS A 500 1.28 4.66 23.00
C LYS A 500 0.28 3.97 22.08
N SER A 501 0.14 2.64 22.17
CA SER A 501 -0.75 1.86 21.30
C SER A 501 -2.23 2.19 21.48
N ILE A 502 -2.70 2.41 22.70
CA ILE A 502 -4.13 2.62 23.00
C ILE A 502 -4.64 4.04 22.72
N LYS A 503 -3.76 5.00 22.43
CA LYS A 503 -4.15 6.42 22.21
C LYS A 503 -4.89 6.66 20.89
N SER A 504 -4.63 5.82 19.90
CA SER A 504 -5.16 5.95 18.54
C SER A 504 -5.80 4.66 18.03
N ASP A 505 -5.95 3.68 18.91
CA ASP A 505 -6.47 2.35 18.60
C ASP A 505 -7.69 2.10 19.48
N ALA A 506 -8.81 1.69 18.87
CA ALA A 506 -10.05 1.48 19.61
C ALA A 506 -9.98 0.27 20.54
N VAL A 507 -9.36 -0.83 20.10
CA VAL A 507 -9.56 -2.14 20.73
C VAL A 507 -8.32 -3.05 20.74
N SER A 508 -7.65 -3.26 19.62
CA SER A 508 -6.55 -4.24 19.52
C SER A 508 -5.33 -3.90 20.41
N GLY A 509 -5.05 -2.61 20.66
CA GLY A 509 -4.03 -2.17 21.61
C GLY A 509 -4.44 -2.45 23.06
N TRP A 510 -5.72 -2.28 23.39
CA TRP A 510 -6.27 -2.60 24.70
C TRP A 510 -6.25 -4.10 24.96
N LEU A 511 -6.52 -4.93 23.95
CA LEU A 511 -6.38 -6.38 24.04
C LEU A 511 -4.96 -6.82 24.34
N LEU A 512 -3.96 -6.27 23.64
CA LEU A 512 -2.56 -6.56 23.97
C LEU A 512 -2.21 -6.13 25.40
N TYR A 513 -2.85 -5.08 25.92
CA TYR A 513 -2.68 -4.70 27.32
C TYR A 513 -3.33 -5.70 28.28
N ALA A 514 -4.53 -6.17 27.96
CA ALA A 514 -5.21 -7.22 28.73
C ALA A 514 -4.37 -8.51 28.76
N SER A 515 -3.75 -8.87 27.63
CA SER A 515 -2.86 -10.03 27.52
C SER A 515 -1.55 -9.83 28.31
N TYR A 516 -1.00 -8.61 28.35
CA TYR A 516 0.11 -8.30 29.26
C TYR A 516 -0.26 -8.57 30.72
N TYR A 517 -1.43 -8.10 31.18
CA TYR A 517 -1.88 -8.37 32.54
C TYR A 517 -2.10 -9.86 32.79
N TYR A 518 -2.64 -10.57 31.80
CA TYR A 518 -2.87 -12.00 31.86
C TYR A 518 -1.56 -12.77 32.05
N VAL A 519 -0.57 -12.51 31.19
CA VAL A 519 0.75 -13.17 31.26
C VAL A 519 1.45 -12.84 32.59
N THR A 520 1.26 -11.64 33.15
CA THR A 520 1.75 -11.30 34.51
C THR A 520 0.88 -11.84 35.67
N ARG A 521 -0.07 -12.74 35.39
CA ARG A 521 -0.98 -13.37 36.36
C ARG A 521 -1.88 -12.40 37.13
N GLN A 522 -2.17 -11.23 36.55
CA GLN A 522 -3.08 -10.22 37.11
C GLN A 522 -4.50 -10.38 36.54
N TYR A 523 -5.12 -11.55 36.78
CA TYR A 523 -6.37 -11.95 36.13
C TYR A 523 -7.52 -10.96 36.35
N ASN A 524 -7.66 -10.37 37.54
CA ASN A 524 -8.69 -9.36 37.81
C ASN A 524 -8.53 -8.08 36.97
N ALA A 525 -7.29 -7.68 36.67
CA ALA A 525 -7.02 -6.53 35.81
C ALA A 525 -7.35 -6.87 34.35
N THR A 526 -7.02 -8.09 33.90
CA THR A 526 -7.42 -8.60 32.59
C THR A 526 -8.94 -8.59 32.42
N LEU A 527 -9.70 -9.10 33.39
CA LEU A 527 -11.17 -9.12 33.35
C LEU A 527 -11.76 -7.70 33.19
N LYS A 528 -11.31 -6.74 34.01
CA LYS A 528 -11.75 -5.34 33.91
C LYS A 528 -11.47 -4.71 32.54
N LEU A 529 -10.31 -5.01 31.95
CA LEU A 529 -9.98 -4.53 30.61
C LEU A 529 -10.84 -5.19 29.53
N THR A 530 -11.14 -6.49 29.66
CA THR A 530 -12.04 -7.16 28.72
C THR A 530 -13.46 -6.60 28.77
N ASP A 531 -13.97 -6.20 29.94
CA ASP A 531 -15.28 -5.53 30.06
C ASP A 531 -15.28 -4.20 29.31
N TYR A 532 -14.21 -3.40 29.48
CA TYR A 532 -14.04 -2.15 28.73
C TYR A 532 -14.03 -2.41 27.22
N ILE A 533 -13.26 -3.39 26.75
CA ILE A 533 -13.14 -3.72 25.32
C ILE A 533 -14.50 -4.16 24.73
N LEU A 534 -15.21 -5.06 25.42
CA LEU A 534 -16.52 -5.54 24.98
C LEU A 534 -17.53 -4.40 24.91
N SER A 535 -17.51 -3.47 25.88
CA SER A 535 -18.36 -2.26 25.88
C SER A 535 -18.09 -1.31 24.71
N LYS A 536 -16.92 -1.41 24.08
CA LYS A 536 -16.51 -0.58 22.94
C LYS A 536 -16.76 -1.25 21.60
N CYS A 537 -17.05 -2.54 21.53
CA CYS A 537 -17.28 -3.22 20.26
C CYS A 537 -18.77 -3.13 19.88
N SER A 538 -19.07 -2.53 18.72
CA SER A 538 -20.42 -2.53 18.12
C SER A 538 -20.38 -3.09 16.70
N PRO A 539 -21.30 -3.99 16.28
CA PRO A 539 -21.31 -4.60 14.95
C PRO A 539 -21.26 -3.62 13.78
N ASP A 540 -21.72 -2.38 13.98
CA ASP A 540 -21.78 -1.35 12.95
C ASP A 540 -20.45 -0.59 12.73
N MET A 541 -19.40 -0.95 13.48
CA MET A 541 -18.08 -0.34 13.36
C MET A 541 -17.37 -0.70 12.06
N ILE A 542 -16.52 0.22 11.58
CA ILE A 542 -15.64 -0.02 10.44
C ILE A 542 -14.55 -1.00 10.85
N PHE A 543 -14.64 -2.22 10.32
CA PHE A 543 -13.63 -3.23 10.50
C PHE A 543 -12.41 -2.94 9.60
N LEU A 544 -11.25 -2.59 10.16
CA LEU A 544 -10.07 -2.16 9.40
C LEU A 544 -9.48 -3.29 8.54
N ASN A 545 -9.55 -4.56 8.95
CA ASN A 545 -8.94 -5.67 8.21
C ASN A 545 -9.69 -6.12 6.92
N THR A 546 -10.55 -5.27 6.35
CA THR A 546 -11.26 -5.50 5.08
C THR A 546 -11.20 -4.28 4.17
N ILE A 547 -10.75 -4.45 2.93
CA ILE A 547 -10.67 -3.32 1.98
C ILE A 547 -12.07 -2.88 1.53
N VAL A 548 -12.99 -3.83 1.43
CA VAL A 548 -14.38 -3.59 1.06
C VAL A 548 -15.21 -3.45 2.34
N LYS A 549 -15.91 -2.33 2.47
CA LYS A 549 -16.85 -2.06 3.56
C LYS A 549 -18.28 -2.23 3.05
N THR A 550 -19.18 -2.72 3.89
CA THR A 550 -20.60 -2.88 3.53
C THR A 550 -21.31 -1.54 3.51
N ASP A 551 -22.37 -1.43 2.71
CA ASP A 551 -23.20 -0.22 2.65
C ASP A 551 -23.81 0.14 4.01
N SER A 552 -24.16 -0.85 4.84
CA SER A 552 -24.70 -0.63 6.19
C SER A 552 -23.69 0.09 7.09
N VAL A 553 -22.45 -0.38 7.13
CA VAL A 553 -21.36 0.20 7.95
C VAL A 553 -20.98 1.59 7.44
N ILE A 554 -20.92 1.77 6.12
CA ILE A 554 -20.68 3.09 5.52
C ILE A 554 -21.79 4.08 5.91
N THR A 555 -23.05 3.62 5.87
CA THR A 555 -24.22 4.44 6.22
C THR A 555 -24.20 4.80 7.69
N PHE A 556 -23.95 3.84 8.59
CA PHE A 556 -23.80 4.10 10.02
C PHE A 556 -22.71 5.14 10.30
N TYR A 557 -21.54 4.99 9.69
CA TYR A 557 -20.43 5.94 9.84
C TYR A 557 -20.83 7.35 9.39
N LYS A 558 -21.48 7.48 8.23
CA LYS A 558 -21.93 8.76 7.68
C LYS A 558 -22.92 9.51 8.60
N HIS A 559 -23.82 8.78 9.26
CA HIS A 559 -24.82 9.39 10.14
C HIS A 559 -24.25 9.87 11.48
N ASN A 560 -23.16 9.24 11.96
CA ASN A 560 -22.63 9.48 13.30
C ASN A 560 -21.36 10.33 13.33
N VAL A 561 -20.74 10.59 12.18
CA VAL A 561 -19.48 11.35 12.10
C VAL A 561 -19.74 12.80 11.70
N HIS A 562 -19.06 13.71 12.39
CA HIS A 562 -19.15 15.15 12.14
C HIS A 562 -17.78 15.74 11.76
N THR A 563 -17.79 16.90 11.10
CA THR A 563 -16.58 17.61 10.65
C THR A 563 -15.68 18.10 11.78
N SER A 564 -16.25 18.34 12.97
CA SER A 564 -15.52 18.77 14.17
C SER A 564 -14.68 17.65 14.79
N MET A 565 -15.03 16.39 14.54
CA MET A 565 -14.28 15.25 15.07
C MET A 565 -12.92 15.14 14.39
N THR A 566 -11.90 14.94 15.20
CA THR A 566 -10.55 14.62 14.72
C THR A 566 -10.50 13.20 14.19
N LEU A 567 -9.57 12.93 13.27
CA LEU A 567 -9.31 11.57 12.77
C LEU A 567 -9.02 10.59 13.93
N ASN A 568 -8.36 11.04 15.00
CA ASN A 568 -8.07 10.18 16.15
C ASN A 568 -9.35 9.75 16.88
N GLU A 569 -10.27 10.67 17.16
CA GLU A 569 -11.56 10.35 17.78
C GLU A 569 -12.34 9.36 16.91
N LYS A 570 -12.38 9.61 15.60
CA LYS A 570 -13.06 8.74 14.64
C LYS A 570 -12.50 7.32 14.66
N MET A 571 -11.17 7.18 14.65
CA MET A 571 -10.49 5.89 14.77
C MET A 571 -10.84 5.17 16.07
N THR A 572 -10.86 5.88 17.20
CA THR A 572 -11.13 5.27 18.51
C THR A 572 -12.59 4.91 18.76
N ILE A 573 -13.54 5.56 18.06
CA ILE A 573 -14.98 5.40 18.31
C ILE A 573 -15.63 4.49 17.26
N PHE A 574 -15.23 4.60 15.99
CA PHE A 574 -15.96 3.98 14.88
C PHE A 574 -15.18 2.88 14.15
N THR A 575 -13.94 2.58 14.56
CA THR A 575 -13.14 1.55 13.90
C THR A 575 -12.80 0.42 14.85
N VAL A 576 -12.65 -0.77 14.29
CA VAL A 576 -12.26 -1.98 15.02
C VAL A 576 -11.28 -2.77 14.17
N ASP A 577 -10.29 -3.38 14.80
CA ASP A 577 -9.25 -4.18 14.15
C ASP A 577 -9.03 -5.47 14.93
N ASN A 578 -8.63 -6.51 14.21
CA ASN A 578 -8.26 -7.77 14.84
C ASN A 578 -6.97 -7.60 15.64
N VAL A 579 -6.88 -8.37 16.73
CA VAL A 579 -5.62 -8.48 17.46
C VAL A 579 -4.73 -9.47 16.71
N ASN A 580 -3.54 -8.99 16.39
CA ASN A 580 -2.58 -9.69 15.56
C ASN A 580 -1.39 -10.13 16.42
N TYR A 581 -1.38 -11.40 16.83
CA TYR A 581 -0.29 -11.98 17.60
C TYR A 581 0.85 -12.41 16.69
N LEU A 582 2.03 -11.87 16.95
CA LEU A 582 3.25 -12.23 16.23
C LEU A 582 3.73 -13.62 16.63
N TYR A 583 4.45 -14.28 15.71
CA TYR A 583 5.33 -15.38 16.06
C TYR A 583 6.24 -15.00 17.25
N ASN A 584 6.34 -15.91 18.22
CA ASN A 584 7.04 -15.74 19.50
C ASN A 584 6.65 -14.46 20.24
N SER A 585 5.38 -14.06 20.16
CA SER A 585 4.89 -12.93 20.95
C SER A 585 5.03 -13.24 22.43
N SER A 586 5.64 -12.33 23.19
CA SER A 586 5.71 -12.43 24.65
C SER A 586 4.37 -12.18 25.34
N LEU A 587 3.36 -11.76 24.58
CA LEU A 587 2.04 -11.36 25.07
C LEU A 587 0.96 -12.39 24.72
N ILE A 588 1.32 -13.53 24.15
CA ILE A 588 0.37 -14.64 23.95
C ILE A 588 0.16 -15.37 25.29
N PRO A 589 -1.08 -15.77 25.64
CA PRO A 589 -1.32 -16.71 26.74
C PRO A 589 -0.51 -18.00 26.59
N GLU A 590 -0.10 -18.60 27.70
CA GLU A 590 0.76 -19.79 27.68
C GLU A 590 0.07 -21.01 27.06
N GLU A 591 -1.24 -21.11 27.25
CA GLU A 591 -2.11 -22.16 26.69
C GLU A 591 -2.20 -22.10 25.16
N LEU A 592 -1.89 -20.94 24.58
CA LEU A 592 -2.01 -20.65 23.15
C LEU A 592 -0.63 -20.58 22.44
N GLN A 593 0.46 -20.99 23.10
CA GLN A 593 1.80 -20.88 22.53
C GLN A 593 1.98 -21.70 21.25
N LEU A 594 1.44 -22.93 21.22
CA LEU A 594 1.56 -23.82 20.05
C LEU A 594 0.90 -23.22 18.80
N GLU A 595 -0.11 -22.38 18.97
CA GLU A 595 -0.87 -21.76 17.89
C GLU A 595 -0.07 -20.64 17.22
N VAL A 596 0.89 -20.01 17.91
CA VAL A 596 1.71 -18.90 17.39
C VAL A 596 3.12 -19.33 16.95
N GLU A 597 3.46 -20.62 17.00
CA GLU A 597 4.81 -21.11 16.67
C GLU A 597 5.15 -21.01 15.18
N ASN A 598 4.17 -21.22 14.30
CA ASN A 598 4.43 -21.42 12.86
C ASN A 598 3.78 -20.34 11.98
N HIS A 599 2.84 -19.56 12.52
CA HIS A 599 2.21 -18.45 11.81
C HIS A 599 1.78 -17.34 12.75
N LYS A 600 1.56 -16.16 12.18
CA LYS A 600 0.88 -15.05 12.86
C LYS A 600 -0.61 -15.37 12.95
N ILE A 601 -1.15 -15.35 14.17
CA ILE A 601 -2.59 -15.53 14.42
C ILE A 601 -3.28 -14.17 14.34
N ASP A 602 -4.41 -14.13 13.66
CA ASP A 602 -5.29 -12.98 13.57
C ASP A 602 -6.63 -13.31 14.26
N ILE A 603 -6.99 -12.59 15.33
CA ILE A 603 -8.15 -12.95 16.17
C ILE A 603 -9.13 -11.77 16.27
N PRO A 604 -10.44 -12.00 16.10
CA PRO A 604 -11.46 -11.00 16.34
C PRO A 604 -11.42 -10.51 17.78
N PRO A 605 -11.58 -9.20 18.02
CA PRO A 605 -11.35 -8.64 19.34
C PRO A 605 -12.36 -9.11 20.40
N VAL A 606 -13.62 -9.28 20.00
CA VAL A 606 -14.68 -9.83 20.85
C VAL A 606 -14.35 -11.26 21.26
N PHE A 607 -13.93 -12.09 20.30
CA PHE A 607 -13.55 -13.47 20.56
C PHE A 607 -12.35 -13.56 21.51
N MET A 608 -11.27 -12.80 21.25
CA MET A 608 -10.10 -12.81 22.14
C MET A 608 -10.45 -12.32 23.55
N SER A 609 -11.37 -11.36 23.69
CA SER A 609 -11.83 -10.88 25.00
C SER A 609 -12.48 -12.01 25.80
N TYR A 610 -13.39 -12.77 25.20
CA TYR A 610 -14.00 -13.94 25.86
C TYR A 610 -12.99 -15.07 26.10
N CYS A 611 -11.98 -15.22 25.25
CA CYS A 611 -10.92 -16.21 25.44
C CYS A 611 -10.08 -15.87 26.67
N LEU A 612 -9.65 -14.61 26.82
CA LEU A 612 -8.95 -14.15 28.01
C LEU A 612 -9.81 -14.31 29.27
N ARG A 613 -11.12 -14.03 29.20
CA ARG A 613 -12.05 -14.25 30.32
C ARG A 613 -12.11 -15.73 30.70
N PHE A 614 -12.29 -16.62 29.73
CA PHE A 614 -12.30 -18.07 29.95
C PHE A 614 -11.03 -18.53 30.67
N LEU A 615 -9.86 -18.12 30.18
CA LEU A 615 -8.57 -18.48 30.78
C LEU A 615 -8.41 -17.89 32.19
N CYS A 616 -8.82 -16.63 32.42
CA CYS A 616 -8.80 -16.02 33.74
C CYS A 616 -9.67 -16.80 34.74
N TYR A 617 -10.91 -17.12 34.38
CA TYR A 617 -11.81 -17.87 35.25
C TYR A 617 -11.32 -19.30 35.50
N HIS A 618 -10.63 -19.92 34.53
CA HIS A 618 -9.98 -21.20 34.72
C HIS A 618 -8.92 -21.15 35.83
N HIS A 619 -7.99 -20.18 35.77
CA HIS A 619 -6.94 -20.03 36.79
C HIS A 619 -7.47 -19.56 38.14
N LEU A 620 -8.58 -18.82 38.16
CA LEU A 620 -9.26 -18.40 39.39
C LEU A 620 -10.15 -19.50 40.01
N GLY A 621 -10.36 -20.63 39.31
CA GLY A 621 -11.23 -21.71 39.78
C GLY A 621 -12.73 -21.39 39.69
N ASP A 622 -13.15 -20.36 38.97
CA ASP A 622 -14.54 -19.95 38.83
C ASP A 622 -15.23 -20.76 37.71
N ILE A 623 -15.80 -21.89 38.10
CA ILE A 623 -16.41 -22.85 37.16
C ILE A 623 -17.62 -22.24 36.42
N SER A 624 -18.44 -21.43 37.10
CA SER A 624 -19.67 -20.88 36.54
C SER A 624 -19.34 -19.88 35.42
N ASN A 625 -18.51 -18.89 35.72
CA ASN A 625 -18.12 -17.88 34.74
C ASN A 625 -17.23 -18.46 33.64
N ARG A 626 -16.41 -19.48 33.94
CA ARG A 626 -15.66 -20.22 32.92
C ARG A 626 -16.59 -20.88 31.89
N ARG A 627 -17.66 -21.56 32.34
CA ARG A 627 -18.64 -22.17 31.43
C ARG A 627 -19.38 -21.13 30.61
N GLN A 628 -19.74 -19.99 31.21
CA GLN A 628 -20.38 -18.89 30.49
C GLN A 628 -19.45 -18.33 29.40
N ALA A 629 -18.19 -18.04 29.73
CA ALA A 629 -17.21 -17.54 28.77
C ALA A 629 -16.98 -18.52 27.60
N LEU A 630 -16.97 -19.84 27.87
CA LEU A 630 -16.90 -20.85 26.80
C LEU A 630 -18.13 -20.80 25.88
N ARG A 631 -19.34 -20.64 26.43
CA ARG A 631 -20.56 -20.45 25.62
C ARG A 631 -20.50 -19.17 24.78
N ASP A 632 -20.03 -18.08 25.35
CA ASP A 632 -19.89 -16.80 24.65
C ASP A 632 -18.90 -16.91 23.47
N LEU A 633 -17.83 -17.70 23.62
CA LEU A 633 -16.91 -18.00 22.51
C LEU A 633 -17.61 -18.74 21.37
N TYR A 634 -18.42 -19.77 21.67
CA TYR A 634 -19.21 -20.48 20.67
C TYR A 634 -20.15 -19.55 19.89
N LEU A 635 -20.89 -18.70 20.63
CA LEU A 635 -21.80 -17.74 20.02
C LEU A 635 -21.04 -16.74 19.13
N THR A 636 -19.90 -16.24 19.59
CA THR A 636 -19.10 -15.25 18.85
C THR A 636 -18.58 -15.81 17.53
N VAL A 637 -18.06 -17.05 17.53
CA VAL A 637 -17.56 -17.71 16.30
C VAL A 637 -18.68 -17.92 15.30
N ASN A 638 -19.86 -18.36 15.76
CA ASN A 638 -20.99 -18.64 14.89
C ASN A 638 -21.67 -17.37 14.36
N ASN A 639 -21.66 -16.28 15.14
CA ASN A 639 -22.27 -15.00 14.74
C ASN A 639 -21.49 -14.26 13.64
N GLY A 640 -20.23 -14.61 13.39
CA GLY A 640 -19.44 -14.03 12.30
C GLY A 640 -19.01 -12.57 12.50
N GLN A 641 -19.20 -11.98 13.68
CA GLN A 641 -18.88 -10.57 13.93
C GLN A 641 -17.37 -10.30 13.89
N PHE A 642 -16.95 -9.40 13.00
CA PHE A 642 -15.53 -9.06 12.73
C PHE A 642 -14.68 -10.26 12.32
N ILE A 643 -15.29 -11.23 11.64
CA ILE A 643 -14.63 -12.45 11.21
C ILE A 643 -14.25 -12.37 9.72
N THR A 644 -12.96 -12.50 9.44
CA THR A 644 -12.44 -12.85 8.11
C THR A 644 -12.29 -14.37 8.00
N PRO A 645 -12.19 -14.97 6.79
CA PRO A 645 -11.92 -16.40 6.67
C PRO A 645 -10.66 -16.85 7.44
N THR A 646 -9.62 -16.03 7.43
CA THR A 646 -8.39 -16.29 8.18
C THR A 646 -8.62 -16.26 9.69
N SER A 647 -9.25 -15.19 10.19
CA SER A 647 -9.50 -15.06 11.63
C SER A 647 -10.56 -16.03 12.14
N HIS A 648 -11.41 -16.55 11.26
CA HIS A 648 -12.36 -17.61 11.58
C HIS A 648 -11.65 -18.92 11.91
N SER A 649 -10.73 -19.35 11.03
CA SER A 649 -9.92 -20.55 11.24
C SER A 649 -9.07 -20.44 12.51
N ASP A 650 -8.41 -19.29 12.72
CA ASP A 650 -7.65 -19.01 13.94
C ASP A 650 -8.55 -19.06 15.21
N SER A 651 -9.76 -18.50 15.15
CA SER A 651 -10.71 -18.53 16.27
C SER A 651 -11.24 -19.94 16.57
N LEU A 652 -11.54 -20.74 15.55
CA LEU A 652 -11.96 -22.14 15.70
C LEU A 652 -10.88 -22.97 16.38
N THR A 653 -9.62 -22.80 15.98
CA THR A 653 -8.49 -23.49 16.63
C THR A 653 -8.42 -23.15 18.12
N ILE A 654 -8.52 -21.86 18.48
CA ILE A 654 -8.47 -21.42 19.88
C ILE A 654 -9.69 -21.91 20.67
N LEU A 655 -10.87 -21.95 20.07
CA LEU A 655 -12.06 -22.54 20.68
C LEU A 655 -11.84 -24.03 20.97
N GLY A 656 -11.17 -24.75 20.08
CA GLY A 656 -10.74 -26.14 20.32
C GLY A 656 -9.86 -26.27 21.57
N VAL A 657 -8.88 -25.38 21.75
CA VAL A 657 -8.02 -25.36 22.94
C VAL A 657 -8.82 -25.12 24.23
N CYS A 658 -9.77 -24.18 24.20
CA CYS A 658 -10.65 -23.94 25.36
C CYS A 658 -11.50 -25.18 25.71
N ASN A 659 -11.91 -25.97 24.71
CA ASN A 659 -12.63 -27.22 24.92
C ASN A 659 -11.73 -28.32 25.51
N GLU A 660 -10.48 -28.43 25.04
CA GLU A 660 -9.47 -29.33 25.63
C GLU A 660 -9.26 -29.04 27.11
N ILE A 661 -9.04 -27.77 27.46
CA ILE A 661 -8.87 -27.31 28.86
C ILE A 661 -10.10 -27.66 29.71
N SER A 662 -11.29 -27.68 29.09
CA SER A 662 -12.55 -28.02 29.76
C SER A 662 -12.83 -29.54 29.81
N GLY A 663 -12.05 -30.37 29.12
CA GLY A 663 -12.24 -31.82 29.00
C GLY A 663 -13.21 -32.27 27.90
N TYR A 664 -13.68 -31.36 27.03
CA TYR A 664 -14.64 -31.67 25.96
C TYR A 664 -13.92 -32.09 24.67
N LYS A 665 -13.38 -33.32 24.64
CA LYS A 665 -12.55 -33.80 23.52
C LYS A 665 -13.25 -33.80 22.16
N ASP A 666 -14.49 -34.28 22.08
CA ASP A 666 -15.23 -34.34 20.81
C ASP A 666 -15.49 -32.95 20.24
N ALA A 667 -15.88 -32.02 21.10
CA ALA A 667 -16.11 -30.64 20.72
C ALA A 667 -14.82 -29.93 20.28
N ALA A 668 -13.67 -30.27 20.89
CA ALA A 668 -12.36 -29.78 20.46
C ALA A 668 -11.99 -30.33 19.07
N TYR A 669 -12.19 -31.63 18.84
CA TYR A 669 -11.94 -32.27 17.56
C TYR A 669 -12.74 -31.62 16.42
N ASP A 670 -14.04 -31.41 16.63
CA ASP A 670 -14.91 -30.74 15.66
C ASP A 670 -14.43 -29.33 15.31
N CYS A 671 -13.94 -28.58 16.30
CA CYS A 671 -13.39 -27.25 16.08
C CYS A 671 -12.14 -27.30 15.19
N TYR A 672 -11.24 -28.26 15.40
CA TYR A 672 -10.05 -28.42 14.58
C TYR A 672 -10.36 -28.85 13.15
N VAL A 673 -11.32 -29.76 12.97
CA VAL A 673 -11.77 -30.18 11.63
C VAL A 673 -12.35 -28.98 10.88
N LYS A 674 -13.27 -28.24 11.49
CA LYS A 674 -13.86 -27.03 10.88
C LYS A 674 -12.80 -25.97 10.58
N SER A 675 -11.83 -25.79 11.47
CA SER A 675 -10.70 -24.86 11.24
C SER A 675 -9.91 -25.21 9.98
N LEU A 676 -9.63 -26.51 9.78
CA LEU A 676 -8.92 -27.01 8.60
C LEU A 676 -9.76 -26.89 7.32
N GLU A 677 -11.08 -27.08 7.40
CA GLU A 677 -11.98 -26.88 6.26
C GLU A 677 -12.03 -25.43 5.79
N VAL A 678 -12.07 -24.48 6.73
CA VAL A 678 -12.12 -23.04 6.44
C VAL A 678 -10.81 -22.54 5.81
N PHE A 679 -9.65 -22.99 6.31
CA PHE A 679 -8.35 -22.52 5.79
C PHE A 679 -7.21 -23.54 5.95
N LYS A 680 -7.18 -24.54 5.05
CA LYS A 680 -6.24 -25.68 5.07
C LYS A 680 -4.74 -25.31 5.21
N SER A 681 -4.30 -24.16 4.71
CA SER A 681 -2.86 -23.84 4.61
C SER A 681 -2.24 -23.18 5.85
N LYS A 682 -3.03 -22.84 6.89
CA LYS A 682 -2.51 -22.17 8.10
C LYS A 682 -2.42 -23.07 9.34
N CYS A 683 -3.38 -23.97 9.56
CA CYS A 683 -3.56 -24.58 10.87
C CYS A 683 -2.82 -25.92 11.04
N ARG A 684 -1.51 -25.94 10.79
CA ARG A 684 -0.65 -27.08 11.16
C ARG A 684 -0.83 -27.44 12.64
N THR A 685 -1.08 -26.46 13.50
CA THR A 685 -1.37 -26.69 14.92
C THR A 685 -2.71 -27.38 15.15
N ALA A 686 -3.78 -27.03 14.43
CA ALA A 686 -5.06 -27.74 14.53
C ALA A 686 -4.90 -29.20 14.09
N GLU A 687 -4.10 -29.47 13.06
CA GLU A 687 -3.77 -30.84 12.65
C GLU A 687 -2.98 -31.59 13.73
N ILE A 688 -1.95 -30.97 14.32
CA ILE A 688 -1.18 -31.56 15.43
C ILE A 688 -2.07 -31.87 16.63
N ARG A 689 -2.94 -30.94 17.04
CA ARG A 689 -3.84 -31.15 18.19
C ARG A 689 -4.91 -32.20 17.89
N LYS A 690 -5.47 -32.20 16.68
CA LYS A 690 -6.42 -33.21 16.20
C LYS A 690 -5.84 -34.62 16.32
N LEU A 691 -4.59 -34.84 15.92
CA LEU A 691 -3.91 -36.14 16.03
C LEU A 691 -3.66 -36.54 17.49
N LYS A 692 -3.23 -35.59 18.32
CA LYS A 692 -2.94 -35.83 19.75
C LYS A 692 -4.17 -36.12 20.62
N LEU A 693 -5.37 -35.69 20.23
CA LEU A 693 -6.58 -35.84 21.06
C LEU A 693 -6.97 -37.30 21.35
N PHE A 694 -6.63 -38.20 20.42
CA PHE A 694 -7.03 -39.61 20.44
C PHE A 694 -5.83 -40.58 20.34
N ASP A 695 -4.60 -40.11 20.58
CA ASP A 695 -3.35 -40.90 20.45
C ASP A 695 -3.21 -41.61 19.08
N ILE A 696 -3.48 -40.88 17.97
CA ILE A 696 -3.31 -41.36 16.58
C ILE A 696 -1.99 -40.84 15.99
#